data_AF-H6QQB4-F1
#
_entry.id   AF-H6QQB4-F1
#
_cell.length_a   1.000
_cell.length_b   1.000
_cell.length_c   1.000
_cell.angle_alpha   90.00
_cell.angle_beta   90.00
_cell.angle_gamma   90.00
#
_symmetry.space_group_name_H-M   'P 1'
#
loop_
_entity.id
_entity.type
_entity.pdbx_description
1 polymer ?
#
loop_
_entity_poly.entity_id
_entity_poly.type
_entity_poly.pdbx_seq_one_letter_code
_entity_poly.pdbx_strand_id
1 'polypeptide(L)'
;MSRESSPIASVICSMLTFACNRRHNGLQLENSIRFYACGVSETVNEYLHYLGLTSHRKTAVHALRSLACEAQDKIASCMAISTDVAPILCIDNLDMEERIQIATVGKQNRMFHGTWGYIHIPSSDLMDSLNPNDLTLTAYHNALKNVSSLVIDPNFFLPNDDDQEHHKLVVKSQIAQVMYKYVARPSHPKGRHPLHPPEVELISHKKPEIHMLKLMNESDNSAEGIGQVMDALQHQTRLDPADFFGRLQLIDGDLGTAQIFNAIRVLRSPSEHCDHSLNNISFTLGAAHTLWNIAHTILTYHFGNSGLMDVLGVWRYLEALGIPPEKVAQKKDFTKMLQYMEQVHEATLWYCLRDVMGHHDTVIQEELPIIPTAKWNYMVDKCYDRFFSHEARRAARGFPKLSNLLTRLQDFSTVIEANRAMKRGDIGRLINVWKMWSIMTQSLPGLTHYSAYLPRLILLLTKILPPSLGKLIRHSILVSPSGRPNHFVAKDFLLETHNYWLKYFYTQGGIGTQIDRLQALFSSNIPTLRTMFDSLRLDSGAKHIQQSHKPLLTLRGLKRFQQMAQSNGILTINSSSGAPAPVEIKNTYIQGLILLQEEISTKANELGRFTMHLPFDEQCESYPSDPEDQAEPKGEPNKSPSIRSGSPSQYSMDED
;
A
#
# COMPACT_ATOMS: atom_id res chain seq x y z
N MET A 1 29.91 26.76 2.65
CA MET A 1 30.58 25.45 2.44
C MET A 1 32.03 25.74 2.11
N SER A 2 32.97 25.36 2.97
CA SER A 2 34.37 25.21 2.57
C SER A 2 34.43 24.05 1.57
N ARG A 3 34.94 24.28 0.35
CA ARG A 3 35.26 23.16 -0.55
C ARG A 3 36.47 22.46 0.04
N GLU A 4 36.31 21.22 0.45
CA GLU A 4 37.44 20.39 0.84
C GLU A 4 38.33 20.15 -0.39
N SER A 5 39.65 20.20 -0.21
CA SER A 5 40.62 20.02 -1.29
C SER A 5 40.71 18.56 -1.75
N SER A 6 40.41 17.61 -0.86
CA SER A 6 40.55 16.16 -1.09
C SER A 6 39.65 15.62 -2.23
N PRO A 7 38.33 15.90 -2.28
CA PRO A 7 37.49 15.48 -3.41
C PRO A 7 37.98 16.01 -4.77
N ILE A 8 38.44 17.26 -4.82
CA ILE A 8 38.94 17.89 -6.05
C ILE A 8 40.22 17.17 -6.52
N ALA A 9 41.16 16.90 -5.61
CA ALA A 9 42.36 16.15 -5.92
C ALA A 9 42.03 14.72 -6.41
N SER A 10 41.08 14.03 -5.78
CA SER A 10 40.61 12.70 -6.19
C SER A 10 40.04 12.68 -7.62
N VAL A 11 39.21 13.68 -7.98
CA VAL A 11 38.69 13.83 -9.34
C VAL A 11 39.81 14.08 -10.35
N ILE A 12 40.76 14.98 -10.05
CA ILE A 12 41.90 15.27 -10.94
C ILE A 12 42.77 14.02 -11.14
N CYS A 13 43.10 13.31 -10.07
CA CYS A 13 43.84 12.04 -10.16
C CYS A 13 43.07 11.02 -11.02
N SER A 14 41.76 10.90 -10.83
CA SER A 14 40.91 9.99 -11.62
C SER A 14 40.88 10.36 -13.11
N MET A 15 40.82 11.65 -13.46
CA MET A 15 40.92 12.12 -14.86
C MET A 15 42.26 11.72 -15.48
N LEU A 16 43.37 11.93 -14.77
CA LEU A 16 44.72 11.56 -15.23
C LEU A 16 44.87 10.05 -15.41
N THR A 17 44.43 9.24 -14.43
CA THR A 17 44.51 7.78 -14.54
C THR A 17 43.65 7.23 -15.68
N PHE A 18 42.48 7.81 -15.92
CA PHE A 18 41.59 7.43 -17.02
C PHE A 18 42.18 7.80 -18.39
N ALA A 19 42.81 8.97 -18.49
CA ALA A 19 43.50 9.41 -19.70
C ALA A 19 44.70 8.51 -20.05
N CYS A 20 45.49 8.10 -19.05
CA CYS A 20 46.61 7.16 -19.24
C CYS A 20 46.14 5.73 -19.53
N ASN A 21 45.05 5.27 -18.90
CA ASN A 21 44.49 3.94 -19.13
C ASN A 21 42.96 3.96 -18.93
N ARG A 22 42.23 3.81 -20.04
CA ARG A 22 40.75 3.84 -20.08
C ARG A 22 40.08 2.71 -19.28
N ARG A 23 40.82 1.73 -18.75
CA ARG A 23 40.29 0.74 -17.78
C ARG A 23 40.17 1.31 -16.35
N HIS A 24 40.84 2.41 -16.01
CA HIS A 24 40.66 3.11 -14.75
C HIS A 24 39.54 4.15 -14.87
N ASN A 25 38.32 3.68 -15.10
CA ASN A 25 37.17 4.51 -15.45
C ASN A 25 36.02 4.49 -14.43
N GLY A 26 36.25 4.03 -13.19
CA GLY A 26 35.19 3.83 -12.18
C GLY A 26 34.34 5.09 -11.95
N LEU A 27 34.98 6.20 -11.60
CA LEU A 27 34.33 7.50 -11.41
C LEU A 27 33.68 8.00 -12.72
N GLN A 28 34.37 7.86 -13.85
CA GLN A 28 33.88 8.28 -15.15
C GLN A 28 32.63 7.52 -15.57
N LEU A 29 32.57 6.22 -15.32
CA LEU A 29 31.41 5.37 -15.62
C LEU A 29 30.24 5.70 -14.69
N GLU A 30 30.50 5.84 -13.40
CA GLU A 30 29.51 6.26 -12.40
C GLU A 30 28.89 7.61 -12.76
N ASN A 31 29.72 8.62 -13.07
CA ASN A 31 29.25 9.93 -13.55
C ASN A 31 28.43 9.80 -14.84
N SER A 32 28.84 8.99 -15.81
CA SER A 32 28.05 8.80 -17.03
C SER A 32 26.68 8.18 -16.77
N ILE A 33 26.58 7.18 -15.89
CA ILE A 33 25.29 6.55 -15.54
C ILE A 33 24.39 7.56 -14.84
N ARG A 34 24.92 8.25 -13.81
CA ARG A 34 24.23 9.33 -13.09
C ARG A 34 23.72 10.40 -14.04
N PHE A 35 24.59 10.97 -14.88
CA PHE A 35 24.25 12.07 -15.79
C PHE A 35 23.29 11.63 -16.90
N TYR A 36 23.44 10.41 -17.43
CA TYR A 36 22.51 9.85 -18.41
C TYR A 36 21.10 9.67 -17.84
N ALA A 37 20.97 9.25 -16.59
CA ALA A 37 19.70 9.16 -15.88
C ALA A 37 19.11 10.54 -15.55
N CYS A 38 19.96 11.51 -15.17
CA CYS A 38 19.59 12.90 -14.93
C CYS A 38 19.23 13.71 -16.19
N GLY A 39 19.18 13.09 -17.38
CA GLY A 39 18.79 13.80 -18.61
C GLY A 39 19.88 14.61 -19.30
N VAL A 40 21.16 14.46 -18.91
CA VAL A 40 22.26 15.21 -19.54
C VAL A 40 22.34 14.85 -21.03
N SER A 41 22.39 15.89 -21.87
CA SER A 41 22.41 15.74 -23.33
C SER A 41 23.67 15.03 -23.81
N GLU A 42 23.60 14.45 -25.00
CA GLU A 42 24.76 13.76 -25.60
C GLU A 42 25.94 14.72 -25.78
N THR A 43 25.71 15.92 -26.32
CA THR A 43 26.72 16.98 -26.48
C THR A 43 27.41 17.38 -25.16
N VAL A 44 26.64 17.51 -24.07
CA VAL A 44 27.24 17.84 -22.75
C VAL A 44 28.03 16.65 -22.22
N ASN A 45 27.54 15.41 -22.38
CA ASN A 45 28.31 14.23 -21.99
C ASN A 45 29.57 14.04 -22.84
N GLU A 46 29.56 14.35 -24.13
CA GLU A 46 30.74 14.33 -25.02
C GLU A 46 31.80 15.33 -24.56
N TYR A 47 31.39 16.55 -24.20
CA TYR A 47 32.31 17.54 -23.63
C TYR A 47 32.90 17.10 -22.28
N LEU A 48 32.07 16.57 -21.38
CA LEU A 48 32.54 16.00 -20.10
C LEU A 48 33.44 14.77 -20.30
N HIS A 49 33.22 14.00 -21.37
CA HIS A 49 34.02 12.83 -21.71
C HIS A 49 35.39 13.25 -22.25
N TYR A 50 35.44 14.29 -23.09
CA TYR A 50 36.67 14.92 -23.55
C TYR A 50 37.52 15.46 -22.38
N LEU A 51 36.86 16.02 -21.36
CA LEU A 51 37.53 16.44 -20.11
C LEU A 51 37.93 15.27 -19.20
N GLY A 52 37.58 14.02 -19.52
CA GLY A 52 37.88 12.86 -18.66
C GLY A 52 37.05 12.77 -17.38
N LEU A 53 35.94 13.51 -17.29
CA LEU A 53 35.01 13.50 -16.16
C LEU A 53 33.92 12.41 -16.29
N THR A 54 33.64 11.97 -17.51
CA THR A 54 32.68 10.91 -17.84
C THR A 54 33.27 9.89 -18.82
N SER A 55 32.67 8.71 -18.87
CA SER A 55 32.79 7.76 -19.97
C SER A 55 31.88 8.17 -21.14
N HIS A 56 32.11 7.57 -22.31
CA HIS A 56 31.27 7.74 -23.48
C HIS A 56 29.81 7.29 -23.20
N ARG A 57 28.81 7.97 -23.77
CA ARG A 57 27.37 7.71 -23.52
C ARG A 57 26.99 6.24 -23.77
N LYS A 58 27.50 5.65 -24.85
CA LYS A 58 27.36 4.21 -25.18
C LYS A 58 27.85 3.27 -24.06
N THR A 59 28.91 3.62 -23.34
CA THR A 59 29.44 2.83 -22.22
C THR A 59 28.45 2.81 -21.04
N ALA A 60 27.82 3.96 -20.73
CA ALA A 60 26.77 4.03 -19.71
C ALA A 60 25.54 3.19 -20.08
N VAL A 61 25.12 3.23 -21.35
CA VAL A 61 24.02 2.39 -21.86
C VAL A 61 24.36 0.90 -21.74
N HIS A 62 25.60 0.51 -22.07
CA HIS A 62 26.03 -0.88 -21.94
C HIS A 62 26.07 -1.34 -20.48
N ALA A 63 26.57 -0.50 -19.56
CA ALA A 63 26.54 -0.79 -18.13
C ALA A 63 25.10 -0.91 -17.58
N LEU A 64 24.17 -0.04 -18.00
CA LEU A 64 22.76 -0.14 -17.62
C LEU A 64 22.10 -1.43 -18.16
N ARG A 65 22.43 -1.85 -19.38
CA ARG A 65 21.98 -3.15 -19.91
C ARG A 65 22.55 -4.31 -19.08
N SER A 66 23.84 -4.28 -18.74
CA SER A 66 24.46 -5.32 -17.91
C SER A 66 23.79 -5.43 -16.53
N LEU A 67 23.49 -4.29 -15.89
CA LEU A 67 22.77 -4.26 -14.61
C LEU A 67 21.32 -4.75 -14.74
N ALA A 68 20.65 -4.49 -15.88
CA ALA A 68 19.31 -4.99 -16.14
C ALA A 68 19.29 -6.51 -16.41
N CYS A 69 20.33 -7.07 -17.05
CA CYS A 69 20.50 -8.52 -17.19
C CYS A 69 20.73 -9.17 -15.83
N GLU A 70 21.67 -8.65 -15.02
CA GLU A 70 21.95 -9.11 -13.65
C GLU A 70 20.67 -9.11 -12.78
N ALA A 71 19.84 -8.07 -12.89
CA ALA A 71 18.57 -7.99 -12.17
C ALA A 71 17.57 -9.09 -12.60
N GLN A 72 17.52 -9.44 -13.89
CA GLN A 72 16.70 -10.55 -14.40
C GLN A 72 17.25 -11.91 -13.99
N ASP A 73 18.57 -12.09 -14.06
CA ASP A 73 19.24 -13.30 -13.57
C ASP A 73 18.96 -13.50 -12.07
N LYS A 74 18.95 -12.41 -11.29
CA LYS A 74 18.61 -12.43 -9.87
C LYS A 74 17.13 -12.74 -9.61
N ILE A 75 16.19 -12.24 -10.43
CA ILE A 75 14.77 -12.61 -10.36
C ILE A 75 14.60 -14.10 -10.59
N ALA A 76 15.14 -14.64 -11.69
CA ALA A 76 15.09 -16.07 -11.98
C ALA A 76 15.68 -16.91 -10.83
N SER A 77 16.87 -16.53 -10.34
CA SER A 77 17.52 -17.19 -9.20
C SER A 77 16.66 -17.17 -7.93
N CYS A 78 16.02 -16.04 -7.60
CA CYS A 78 15.17 -15.92 -6.42
C CYS A 78 13.86 -16.71 -6.55
N MET A 79 13.26 -16.70 -7.74
CA MET A 79 12.03 -17.44 -8.02
C MET A 79 12.27 -18.95 -8.07
N ALA A 80 13.51 -19.42 -8.26
CA ALA A 80 13.87 -20.83 -8.21
C ALA A 80 14.16 -21.36 -6.77
N ILE A 81 14.13 -20.53 -5.73
CA ILE A 81 14.48 -20.94 -4.35
C ILE A 81 13.46 -21.92 -3.75
N SER A 82 12.17 -21.81 -4.11
CA SER A 82 11.09 -22.63 -3.55
C SER A 82 10.11 -23.08 -4.64
N THR A 83 9.76 -24.35 -4.59
CA THR A 83 8.71 -24.98 -5.41
C THR A 83 7.33 -24.89 -4.78
N ASP A 84 7.20 -24.60 -3.48
CA ASP A 84 5.92 -24.65 -2.77
C ASP A 84 5.19 -23.29 -2.73
N VAL A 85 5.93 -22.24 -2.37
CA VAL A 85 5.45 -20.85 -2.29
C VAL A 85 6.45 -19.94 -2.96
N ALA A 86 6.01 -19.24 -3.99
CA ALA A 86 6.84 -18.27 -4.70
C ALA A 86 7.13 -17.02 -3.82
N PRO A 87 8.26 -16.33 -4.05
CA PRO A 87 8.46 -14.97 -3.57
C PRO A 87 7.27 -14.06 -3.84
N ILE A 88 6.99 -13.15 -2.91
CA ILE A 88 5.75 -12.36 -2.91
C ILE A 88 5.87 -11.27 -3.98
N LEU A 89 4.98 -11.30 -4.97
CA LEU A 89 4.91 -10.30 -6.03
C LEU A 89 4.12 -9.08 -5.54
N CYS A 90 4.59 -7.88 -5.83
CA CYS A 90 3.80 -6.66 -5.73
C CYS A 90 3.73 -6.04 -7.13
N ILE A 91 2.52 -5.91 -7.68
CA ILE A 91 2.26 -5.32 -9.01
C ILE A 91 1.29 -4.14 -8.89
N ASP A 92 1.41 -3.20 -9.83
CA ASP A 92 0.55 -2.02 -9.95
C ASP A 92 0.59 -1.48 -11.38
N ASN A 93 -0.41 -0.69 -11.76
CA ASN A 93 -0.47 -0.10 -13.08
C ASN A 93 0.50 1.09 -13.24
N LEU A 94 1.00 1.31 -14.47
CA LEU A 94 1.97 2.35 -14.77
C LEU A 94 1.55 3.16 -16.00
N ASP A 95 0.56 4.04 -15.79
CA ASP A 95 0.16 5.01 -16.80
C ASP A 95 1.20 6.12 -17.00
N MET A 96 1.61 6.34 -18.26
CA MET A 96 2.57 7.39 -18.65
C MET A 96 2.17 8.03 -19.98
N GLU A 97 2.31 9.35 -20.10
CA GLU A 97 2.16 10.03 -21.39
C GLU A 97 3.44 9.85 -22.23
N GLU A 98 3.34 9.16 -23.36
CA GLU A 98 4.35 9.17 -24.41
C GLU A 98 4.19 10.47 -25.22
N ARG A 99 5.13 11.39 -25.02
CA ARG A 99 5.15 12.71 -25.67
C ARG A 99 5.97 12.69 -26.94
N ILE A 100 5.35 13.13 -28.03
CA ILE A 100 5.98 13.21 -29.34
C ILE A 100 6.35 14.69 -29.62
N GLN A 101 7.63 14.93 -29.91
CA GLN A 101 8.16 16.29 -30.10
C GLN A 101 7.56 17.03 -31.31
N ILE A 102 7.17 16.29 -32.36
CA ILE A 102 6.48 16.82 -33.54
C ILE A 102 5.27 15.92 -33.79
N ALA A 103 4.07 16.46 -33.57
CA ALA A 103 2.83 15.74 -33.83
C ALA A 103 2.53 15.74 -35.34
N THR A 104 2.18 14.57 -35.89
CA THR A 104 1.67 14.41 -37.26
C THR A 104 0.41 13.55 -37.25
N VAL A 105 -0.29 13.46 -38.39
CA VAL A 105 -1.33 12.44 -38.58
C VAL A 105 -0.69 11.07 -38.33
N GLY A 106 -1.36 10.23 -37.52
CA GLY A 106 -0.83 8.93 -37.08
C GLY A 106 0.26 8.98 -35.99
N LYS A 107 0.75 10.16 -35.59
CA LYS A 107 1.84 10.31 -34.62
C LYS A 107 1.55 11.45 -33.64
N GLN A 108 0.67 11.18 -32.69
CA GLN A 108 0.28 12.09 -31.59
C GLN A 108 0.76 11.57 -30.24
N ASN A 109 0.66 12.37 -29.17
CA ASN A 109 0.90 11.85 -27.82
C ASN A 109 -0.04 10.66 -27.55
N ARG A 110 0.48 9.60 -26.93
CA ARG A 110 -0.29 8.41 -26.56
C ARG A 110 -0.16 8.18 -25.06
N MET A 111 -1.19 7.62 -24.45
CA MET A 111 -1.04 7.04 -23.12
C MET A 111 -0.45 5.64 -23.28
N PHE A 112 0.70 5.42 -22.66
CA PHE A 112 1.21 4.09 -22.37
C PHE A 112 0.49 3.56 -21.13
N HIS A 113 -0.04 2.35 -21.26
CA HIS A 113 -0.67 1.58 -20.19
C HIS A 113 0.09 0.26 -20.10
N GLY A 114 0.79 0.02 -19.00
CA GLY A 114 1.48 -1.23 -18.74
C GLY A 114 1.61 -1.48 -17.24
N THR A 115 1.95 -2.69 -16.85
CA THR A 115 2.04 -3.10 -15.43
C THR A 115 3.49 -3.20 -14.98
N TRP A 116 3.77 -2.81 -13.74
CA TRP A 116 5.11 -2.91 -13.17
C TRP A 116 5.08 -3.40 -11.73
N GLY A 117 6.24 -3.78 -11.20
CA GLY A 117 6.29 -4.44 -9.91
C GLY A 117 7.66 -4.92 -9.46
N TYR A 118 7.66 -5.67 -8.38
CA TYR A 118 8.85 -6.31 -7.81
C TYR A 118 8.50 -7.62 -7.10
N ILE A 119 9.51 -8.47 -6.90
CA ILE A 119 9.44 -9.58 -5.95
C ILE A 119 10.01 -9.14 -4.60
N HIS A 120 9.37 -9.57 -3.51
CA HIS A 120 9.80 -9.40 -2.12
C HIS A 120 10.15 -10.77 -1.54
N ILE A 121 11.39 -10.93 -1.09
CA ILE A 121 11.86 -12.14 -0.44
C ILE A 121 11.58 -12.01 1.07
N PRO A 122 10.75 -12.88 1.67
CA PRO A 122 10.55 -12.90 3.12
C PRO A 122 11.88 -13.14 3.85
N SER A 123 12.10 -12.46 4.98
CA SER A 123 13.34 -12.66 5.76
C SER A 123 13.44 -14.08 6.32
N SER A 124 14.66 -14.63 6.40
CA SER A 124 14.93 -15.93 7.02
C SER A 124 14.27 -16.08 8.39
N ASP A 125 14.44 -15.10 9.29
CA ASP A 125 13.83 -15.09 10.64
C ASP A 125 12.31 -15.29 10.63
N LEU A 126 11.63 -14.82 9.57
CA LEU A 126 10.20 -15.04 9.41
C LEU A 126 9.97 -16.48 8.96
N MET A 127 10.61 -16.92 7.88
CA MET A 127 10.46 -18.27 7.32
C MET A 127 10.78 -19.37 8.34
N ASP A 128 11.87 -19.21 9.11
CA ASP A 128 12.29 -20.11 10.19
C ASP A 128 11.26 -20.22 11.34
N SER A 129 10.32 -19.27 11.41
CA SER A 129 9.25 -19.20 12.43
C SER A 129 7.89 -19.70 11.93
N LEU A 130 7.84 -20.34 10.75
CA LEU A 130 6.65 -20.86 10.09
C LEU A 130 6.73 -22.38 9.95
N ASN A 131 5.59 -23.07 10.01
CA ASN A 131 5.52 -24.49 9.68
C ASN A 131 5.58 -24.67 8.14
N PRO A 132 6.57 -25.36 7.56
CA PRO A 132 6.63 -25.56 6.10
C PRO A 132 5.40 -26.29 5.55
N ASN A 133 4.79 -27.20 6.32
CA ASN A 133 3.60 -27.94 5.88
C ASN A 133 2.36 -27.04 5.66
N ASP A 134 2.29 -25.89 6.35
CA ASP A 134 1.26 -24.87 6.15
C ASP A 134 1.52 -24.03 4.87
N LEU A 135 2.76 -24.03 4.38
CA LEU A 135 3.25 -23.21 3.27
C LEU A 135 3.35 -24.05 2.00
N THR A 136 2.22 -24.61 1.56
CA THR A 136 2.12 -25.37 0.31
C THR A 136 0.84 -25.01 -0.43
N LEU A 137 0.82 -25.23 -1.75
CA LEU A 137 -0.39 -25.08 -2.57
C LEU A 137 -1.51 -26.01 -2.07
N THR A 138 -1.18 -27.24 -1.69
CA THR A 138 -2.12 -28.23 -1.14
C THR A 138 -2.73 -27.77 0.18
N ALA A 139 -1.94 -27.17 1.09
CA ALA A 139 -2.46 -26.63 2.35
C ALA A 139 -3.39 -25.43 2.11
N TYR A 140 -3.06 -24.57 1.13
CA TYR A 140 -3.92 -23.47 0.69
C TYR A 140 -5.27 -23.97 0.14
N HIS A 141 -5.26 -24.95 -0.78
CA HIS A 141 -6.50 -25.52 -1.32
C HIS A 141 -7.33 -26.27 -0.27
N ASN A 142 -6.69 -27.06 0.61
CA ASN A 142 -7.39 -27.76 1.68
C ASN A 142 -8.06 -26.80 2.68
N ALA A 143 -7.47 -25.63 2.94
CA ALA A 143 -8.11 -24.58 3.72
C ALA A 143 -9.33 -23.98 3.01
N LEU A 144 -9.29 -23.86 1.68
CA LEU A 144 -10.37 -23.29 0.88
C LEU A 144 -11.57 -24.24 0.70
N LYS A 145 -11.38 -25.56 0.69
CA LYS A 145 -12.49 -26.55 0.62
C LYS A 145 -13.58 -26.31 1.66
N ASN A 146 -13.21 -25.86 2.86
CA ASN A 146 -14.13 -25.62 3.96
C ASN A 146 -14.91 -24.29 3.85
N VAL A 147 -14.62 -23.44 2.86
CA VAL A 147 -15.23 -22.11 2.68
C VAL A 147 -16.70 -22.19 2.26
N SER A 148 -17.09 -23.20 1.47
CA SER A 148 -18.48 -23.43 1.07
C SER A 148 -19.39 -23.74 2.28
N SER A 149 -18.84 -24.41 3.29
CA SER A 149 -19.50 -24.72 4.58
C SER A 149 -19.26 -23.70 5.70
N LEU A 150 -18.51 -22.62 5.44
CA LEU A 150 -18.15 -21.65 6.48
C LEU A 150 -19.34 -20.74 6.83
N VAL A 151 -19.95 -20.98 7.99
CA VAL A 151 -20.89 -20.03 8.59
C VAL A 151 -20.11 -18.80 9.07
N ILE A 152 -20.41 -17.64 8.48
CA ILE A 152 -19.70 -16.38 8.77
C ILE A 152 -20.37 -15.71 9.97
N ASP A 153 -19.87 -16.00 11.17
CA ASP A 153 -20.30 -15.30 12.38
C ASP A 153 -19.82 -13.83 12.36
N PRO A 154 -20.73 -12.83 12.47
CA PRO A 154 -20.36 -11.42 12.60
C PRO A 154 -19.39 -11.12 13.74
N ASN A 155 -19.38 -11.94 14.80
CA ASN A 155 -18.41 -11.83 15.90
C ASN A 155 -16.95 -11.93 15.43
N PHE A 156 -16.67 -12.51 14.25
CA PHE A 156 -15.32 -12.53 13.67
C PHE A 156 -14.76 -11.13 13.36
N PHE A 157 -15.64 -10.13 13.19
CA PHE A 157 -15.27 -8.73 12.96
C PHE A 157 -15.47 -7.83 14.19
N LEU A 158 -16.12 -8.32 15.25
CA LEU A 158 -16.32 -7.57 16.48
C LEU A 158 -15.06 -7.63 17.37
N PRO A 159 -14.75 -6.55 18.11
CA PRO A 159 -13.66 -6.57 19.09
C PRO A 159 -14.09 -7.35 20.35
N ASN A 160 -13.25 -8.30 20.77
CA ASN A 160 -13.38 -8.92 22.10
C ASN A 160 -12.99 -7.92 23.22
N ASP A 161 -13.09 -8.32 24.48
CA ASP A 161 -12.84 -7.43 25.62
C ASP A 161 -11.41 -6.83 25.61
N ASP A 162 -10.40 -7.63 25.23
CA ASP A 162 -9.02 -7.19 25.07
C ASP A 162 -8.87 -6.17 23.92
N ASP A 163 -9.49 -6.43 22.76
CA ASP A 163 -9.52 -5.51 21.62
C ASP A 163 -10.22 -4.19 22.00
N GLN A 164 -11.26 -4.22 22.85
CA GLN A 164 -11.98 -3.04 23.33
C GLN A 164 -11.16 -2.19 24.29
N GLU A 165 -10.50 -2.80 25.29
CA GLU A 165 -9.58 -2.06 26.17
C GLU A 165 -8.35 -1.56 25.39
N HIS A 166 -7.85 -2.34 24.43
CA HIS A 166 -6.80 -1.88 23.51
C HIS A 166 -7.26 -0.65 22.70
N HIS A 167 -8.47 -0.66 22.13
CA HIS A 167 -9.02 0.49 21.40
C HIS A 167 -9.15 1.73 22.30
N LYS A 168 -9.55 1.56 23.56
CA LYS A 168 -9.56 2.62 24.57
C LYS A 168 -8.16 3.17 24.84
N LEU A 169 -7.12 2.32 24.93
CA LEU A 169 -5.72 2.74 25.04
C LEU A 169 -5.20 3.44 23.77
N VAL A 170 -5.63 3.00 22.58
CA VAL A 170 -5.37 3.69 21.30
C VAL A 170 -5.88 5.12 21.36
N VAL A 171 -7.17 5.33 21.63
CA VAL A 171 -7.78 6.67 21.67
C VAL A 171 -7.13 7.54 22.77
N LYS A 172 -6.91 6.97 23.97
CA LYS A 172 -6.19 7.69 25.04
C LYS A 172 -4.78 8.08 24.63
N SER A 173 -4.06 7.28 23.83
CA SER A 173 -2.74 7.66 23.30
C SER A 173 -2.81 8.84 22.31
N GLN A 174 -3.90 8.95 21.52
CA GLN A 174 -4.12 10.07 20.61
C GLN A 174 -4.38 11.37 21.40
N ILE A 175 -5.24 11.31 22.43
CA ILE A 175 -5.48 12.40 23.38
C ILE A 175 -4.18 12.79 24.12
N ALA A 176 -3.44 11.81 24.63
CA ALA A 176 -2.16 11.97 25.32
C ALA A 176 -1.10 12.66 24.45
N GLN A 177 -1.02 12.33 23.16
CA GLN A 177 -0.14 13.05 22.22
C GLN A 177 -0.50 14.52 22.10
N VAL A 178 -1.78 14.85 21.94
CA VAL A 178 -2.24 16.24 21.81
C VAL A 178 -2.04 17.02 23.10
N MET A 179 -2.37 16.41 24.24
CA MET A 179 -2.12 16.95 25.57
C MET A 179 -0.64 17.29 25.74
N TYR A 180 0.25 16.35 25.42
CA TYR A 180 1.70 16.55 25.46
C TYR A 180 2.17 17.64 24.49
N LYS A 181 1.77 17.58 23.22
CA LYS A 181 2.25 18.47 22.15
C LYS A 181 1.81 19.93 22.30
N TYR A 182 0.59 20.18 22.79
CA TYR A 182 -0.08 21.49 22.62
C TYR A 182 -0.87 22.00 23.85
N VAL A 183 -0.90 21.27 24.98
CA VAL A 183 -1.69 21.67 26.16
C VAL A 183 -0.84 21.77 27.43
N ALA A 184 -0.19 20.68 27.86
CA ALA A 184 0.62 20.65 29.07
C ALA A 184 1.59 19.46 29.10
N ARG A 185 2.74 19.64 29.77
CA ARG A 185 3.69 18.56 30.04
C ARG A 185 3.41 17.93 31.42
N PRO A 186 3.53 16.61 31.59
CA PRO A 186 3.47 15.99 32.90
C PRO A 186 4.74 16.30 33.71
N SER A 187 4.60 16.45 35.03
CA SER A 187 5.72 16.73 35.94
C SER A 187 6.81 15.66 35.90
N HIS A 188 6.45 14.40 35.65
CA HIS A 188 7.35 13.26 35.60
C HIS A 188 7.04 12.38 34.38
N PRO A 189 8.04 11.86 33.64
CA PRO A 189 7.80 10.94 32.53
C PRO A 189 7.28 9.56 32.95
N LYS A 190 7.50 9.14 34.20
CA LYS A 190 7.02 7.86 34.74
C LYS A 190 5.57 7.97 35.18
N GLY A 191 4.77 6.93 34.92
CA GLY A 191 3.37 6.83 35.36
C GLY A 191 2.35 7.67 34.58
N ARG A 192 2.78 8.40 33.55
CA ARG A 192 1.86 9.08 32.61
C ARG A 192 1.22 8.09 31.62
N HIS A 193 0.05 8.41 31.06
CA HIS A 193 -0.49 7.66 29.92
C HIS A 193 0.50 7.63 28.74
N PRO A 194 0.66 6.49 28.05
CA PRO A 194 1.52 6.36 26.87
C PRO A 194 1.19 7.37 25.76
N LEU A 195 2.21 7.81 25.00
CA LEU A 195 1.98 8.60 23.76
C LEU A 195 1.74 7.70 22.54
N HIS A 196 1.92 6.40 22.69
CA HIS A 196 1.73 5.41 21.63
C HIS A 196 0.89 4.27 22.23
N PRO A 197 0.00 3.64 21.46
CA PRO A 197 -0.72 2.47 21.94
C PRO A 197 0.25 1.35 22.34
N PRO A 198 -0.20 0.38 23.16
CA PRO A 198 0.50 -0.89 23.32
C PRO A 198 0.74 -1.57 21.96
N GLU A 199 1.65 -2.53 21.93
CA GLU A 199 1.94 -3.32 20.73
C GLU A 199 1.06 -4.57 20.69
N VAL A 200 0.64 -4.99 19.50
CA VAL A 200 -0.16 -6.23 19.33
C VAL A 200 0.66 -7.27 18.57
N GLU A 201 1.08 -6.96 17.34
CA GLU A 201 1.89 -7.86 16.53
C GLU A 201 2.85 -7.04 15.66
N LEU A 202 4.13 -7.00 16.03
CA LEU A 202 5.15 -6.29 15.27
C LEU A 202 5.72 -7.15 14.13
N ILE A 203 5.91 -6.51 12.98
CA ILE A 203 6.71 -7.02 11.86
C ILE A 203 8.19 -6.66 12.10
N SER A 204 9.09 -7.50 11.61
CA SER A 204 10.53 -7.22 11.60
C SER A 204 10.85 -5.94 10.84
N HIS A 205 11.61 -5.03 11.46
CA HIS A 205 12.06 -3.79 10.82
C HIS A 205 13.34 -3.99 9.98
N LYS A 206 13.82 -5.22 9.76
CA LYS A 206 14.92 -5.51 8.83
C LYS A 206 14.59 -4.92 7.45
N LYS A 207 15.62 -4.45 6.74
CA LYS A 207 15.44 -3.92 5.38
C LYS A 207 14.96 -5.09 4.48
N PRO A 208 13.86 -4.93 3.72
CA PRO A 208 13.36 -6.00 2.86
C PRO A 208 14.35 -6.26 1.71
N GLU A 209 14.44 -7.51 1.28
CA GLU A 209 15.11 -7.86 0.02
C GLU A 209 14.07 -7.82 -1.10
N ILE A 210 14.29 -6.91 -2.06
CA ILE A 210 13.35 -6.59 -3.14
C ILE A 210 14.11 -6.47 -4.46
N HIS A 211 13.61 -7.13 -5.51
CA HIS A 211 14.18 -7.08 -6.86
C HIS A 211 13.11 -6.62 -7.84
N MET A 212 13.40 -5.52 -8.57
CA MET A 212 12.44 -4.89 -9.48
C MET A 212 12.32 -5.67 -10.78
N LEU A 213 11.09 -6.02 -11.15
CA LEU A 213 10.77 -6.62 -12.44
C LEU A 213 11.17 -5.67 -13.59
N LYS A 214 11.30 -6.21 -14.79
CA LYS A 214 11.26 -5.41 -16.02
C LYS A 214 9.84 -4.89 -16.20
N LEU A 215 9.69 -3.63 -16.63
CA LEU A 215 8.38 -3.08 -17.01
C LEU A 215 7.76 -3.92 -18.16
N MET A 216 6.49 -4.26 -18.00
CA MET A 216 5.65 -5.00 -18.95
C MET A 216 4.87 -4.01 -19.84
N ASN A 217 4.60 -4.38 -21.09
CA ASN A 217 3.70 -3.64 -21.99
C ASN A 217 2.22 -3.96 -21.72
N GLU A 218 2.01 -5.11 -21.11
CA GLU A 218 0.75 -5.73 -20.76
C GLU A 218 0.09 -4.91 -19.64
N SER A 219 -1.23 -4.70 -19.71
CA SER A 219 -1.96 -3.84 -18.78
C SER A 219 -2.97 -4.63 -17.94
N ASP A 220 -2.85 -4.53 -16.63
CA ASP A 220 -3.73 -5.12 -15.62
C ASP A 220 -5.14 -4.49 -15.52
N ASN A 221 -5.40 -3.42 -16.29
CA ASN A 221 -6.69 -2.74 -16.36
C ASN A 221 -7.78 -3.50 -17.16
N SER A 222 -7.50 -4.70 -17.69
CA SER A 222 -8.50 -5.54 -18.38
C SER A 222 -8.32 -7.04 -18.07
N ALA A 223 -9.37 -7.84 -18.26
CA ALA A 223 -9.34 -9.28 -18.01
C ALA A 223 -8.33 -10.01 -18.93
N GLU A 224 -8.30 -9.66 -20.22
CA GLU A 224 -7.30 -10.17 -21.16
C GLU A 224 -5.88 -9.76 -20.73
N GLY A 225 -5.71 -8.48 -20.39
CA GLY A 225 -4.42 -7.91 -20.05
C GLY A 225 -3.83 -8.44 -18.74
N ILE A 226 -4.63 -8.71 -17.69
CA ILE A 226 -4.11 -9.40 -16.49
C ILE A 226 -3.66 -10.83 -16.80
N GLY A 227 -4.27 -11.50 -17.77
CA GLY A 227 -3.80 -12.79 -18.29
C GLY A 227 -2.41 -12.66 -18.91
N GLN A 228 -2.26 -11.72 -19.84
CA GLN A 228 -0.97 -11.39 -20.47
C GLN A 228 0.10 -10.97 -19.45
N VAL A 229 -0.27 -10.28 -18.36
CA VAL A 229 0.62 -9.96 -17.23
C VAL A 229 1.09 -11.23 -16.52
N MET A 230 0.23 -12.23 -16.30
CA MET A 230 0.66 -13.51 -15.70
C MET A 230 1.66 -14.25 -16.60
N ASP A 231 1.42 -14.26 -17.91
CA ASP A 231 2.36 -14.82 -18.89
C ASP A 231 3.69 -14.06 -18.88
N ALA A 232 3.65 -12.71 -18.90
CA ALA A 232 4.85 -11.87 -18.85
C ALA A 232 5.63 -12.04 -17.53
N LEU A 233 4.95 -12.25 -16.41
CA LEU A 233 5.58 -12.61 -15.13
C LEU A 233 6.28 -13.97 -15.22
N GLN A 234 5.60 -15.01 -15.71
CA GLN A 234 6.18 -16.34 -15.92
C GLN A 234 7.46 -16.28 -16.76
N HIS A 235 7.41 -15.62 -17.93
CA HIS A 235 8.58 -15.42 -18.79
C HIS A 235 9.74 -14.70 -18.07
N GLN A 236 9.45 -13.67 -17.26
CA GLN A 236 10.48 -12.96 -16.50
C GLN A 236 11.14 -13.83 -15.41
N THR A 237 10.43 -14.82 -14.87
CA THR A 237 11.02 -15.79 -13.93
C THR A 237 11.90 -16.85 -14.59
N ARG A 238 11.78 -17.05 -15.91
CA ARG A 238 12.44 -18.13 -16.68
C ARG A 238 12.12 -19.54 -16.18
N LEU A 239 10.95 -19.73 -15.61
CA LEU A 239 10.43 -21.03 -15.19
C LEU A 239 9.37 -21.49 -16.18
N ASP A 240 9.29 -22.79 -16.42
CA ASP A 240 8.27 -23.33 -17.31
C ASP A 240 6.86 -23.13 -16.72
N PRO A 241 5.79 -23.10 -17.54
CA PRO A 241 4.44 -22.85 -17.05
C PRO A 241 4.01 -23.78 -15.90
N ALA A 242 4.39 -25.07 -15.98
CA ALA A 242 4.12 -26.04 -14.92
C ALA A 242 4.75 -25.65 -13.57
N ASP A 243 5.99 -25.14 -13.54
CA ASP A 243 6.67 -24.71 -12.33
C ASP A 243 6.13 -23.36 -11.81
N PHE A 244 5.77 -22.45 -12.71
CA PHE A 244 5.25 -21.15 -12.31
C PHE A 244 3.82 -21.23 -11.76
N PHE A 245 2.94 -22.01 -12.41
CA PHE A 245 1.53 -22.14 -12.05
C PHE A 245 1.22 -23.35 -11.14
N GLY A 246 2.13 -24.33 -11.02
CA GLY A 246 1.99 -25.48 -10.13
C GLY A 246 2.19 -25.21 -8.63
N ARG A 247 2.43 -23.95 -8.24
CA ARG A 247 2.78 -23.54 -6.86
C ARG A 247 2.04 -22.29 -6.39
N LEU A 248 2.04 -22.05 -5.08
CA LEU A 248 1.33 -20.92 -4.50
C LEU A 248 2.00 -19.59 -4.86
N GLN A 249 1.29 -18.74 -5.60
CA GLN A 249 1.70 -17.38 -5.95
C GLN A 249 0.97 -16.38 -5.04
N LEU A 250 1.73 -15.61 -4.26
CA LEU A 250 1.19 -14.53 -3.43
C LEU A 250 1.42 -13.20 -4.14
N ILE A 251 0.33 -12.49 -4.48
CA ILE A 251 0.40 -11.22 -5.22
C ILE A 251 -0.27 -10.12 -4.41
N ASP A 252 0.38 -8.97 -4.27
CA ASP A 252 -0.22 -7.73 -3.81
C ASP A 252 -0.52 -6.82 -5.00
N GLY A 253 -1.68 -6.19 -4.98
CA GLY A 253 -2.04 -5.15 -5.93
C GLY A 253 -3.14 -4.26 -5.37
N ASP A 254 -3.57 -3.28 -6.16
CA ASP A 254 -4.74 -2.49 -5.84
C ASP A 254 -6.04 -3.35 -5.89
N LEU A 255 -7.16 -2.78 -5.44
CA LEU A 255 -8.43 -3.50 -5.45
C LEU A 255 -8.95 -3.73 -6.88
N GLY A 256 -8.73 -2.79 -7.82
CA GLY A 256 -9.18 -2.94 -9.20
C GLY A 256 -8.55 -4.15 -9.88
N THR A 257 -7.23 -4.26 -9.81
CA THR A 257 -6.43 -5.38 -10.31
C THR A 257 -6.87 -6.70 -9.68
N ALA A 258 -7.07 -6.73 -8.36
CA ALA A 258 -7.57 -7.91 -7.67
C ALA A 258 -9.00 -8.29 -8.12
N GLN A 259 -9.88 -7.34 -8.43
CA GLN A 259 -11.22 -7.64 -8.97
C GLN A 259 -11.15 -8.22 -10.39
N ILE A 260 -10.35 -7.63 -11.26
CA ILE A 260 -10.17 -8.06 -12.66
C ILE A 260 -9.59 -9.48 -12.70
N PHE A 261 -8.57 -9.75 -11.89
CA PHE A 261 -8.00 -11.09 -11.71
C PHE A 261 -9.07 -12.11 -11.24
N ASN A 262 -9.84 -11.75 -10.21
CA ASN A 262 -10.89 -12.63 -9.69
C ASN A 262 -12.03 -12.89 -10.71
N ALA A 263 -12.30 -11.94 -11.60
CA ALA A 263 -13.27 -12.12 -12.68
C ALA A 263 -12.76 -13.11 -13.75
N ILE A 264 -11.52 -12.98 -14.21
CA ILE A 264 -10.98 -13.93 -15.21
C ILE A 264 -10.81 -15.34 -14.63
N ARG A 265 -10.41 -15.49 -13.36
CA ARG A 265 -10.37 -16.81 -12.71
C ARG A 265 -11.72 -17.52 -12.73
N VAL A 266 -12.81 -16.82 -12.43
CA VAL A 266 -14.16 -17.39 -12.49
C VAL A 266 -14.55 -17.76 -13.93
N LEU A 267 -14.21 -16.93 -14.92
CA LEU A 267 -14.48 -17.22 -16.34
C LEU A 267 -13.67 -18.41 -16.89
N ARG A 268 -12.50 -18.71 -16.31
CA ARG A 268 -11.63 -19.83 -16.69
C ARG A 268 -11.84 -21.09 -15.85
N SER A 269 -12.78 -21.08 -14.90
CA SER A 269 -13.11 -22.22 -14.03
C SER A 269 -14.39 -22.93 -14.48
N PRO A 270 -14.46 -24.28 -14.44
CA PRO A 270 -13.39 -25.20 -14.10
C PRO A 270 -12.40 -25.38 -15.27
N SER A 271 -11.15 -25.74 -14.95
CA SER A 271 -10.13 -26.14 -15.93
C SER A 271 -9.08 -27.03 -15.28
N GLU A 272 -8.68 -28.09 -15.99
CA GLU A 272 -7.68 -29.06 -15.54
C GLU A 272 -6.24 -28.51 -15.59
N HIS A 273 -6.01 -27.41 -16.32
CA HIS A 273 -4.69 -26.81 -16.47
C HIS A 273 -4.50 -25.66 -15.46
N CYS A 274 -3.36 -25.66 -14.75
CA CYS A 274 -3.08 -24.73 -13.65
C CYS A 274 -2.85 -23.28 -14.10
N ASP A 275 -2.21 -23.10 -15.24
CA ASP A 275 -2.01 -21.85 -15.97
C ASP A 275 -3.33 -21.22 -16.47
N HIS A 276 -4.29 -22.06 -16.84
CA HIS A 276 -5.62 -21.59 -17.22
C HIS A 276 -6.50 -21.29 -15.99
N SER A 277 -6.56 -22.19 -15.00
CA SER A 277 -7.46 -22.03 -13.83
C SER A 277 -7.04 -20.94 -12.85
N LEU A 278 -5.74 -20.64 -12.70
CA LEU A 278 -5.22 -19.59 -11.79
C LEU A 278 -5.64 -19.77 -10.30
N ASN A 279 -6.02 -20.98 -9.92
CA ASN A 279 -6.43 -21.35 -8.56
C ASN A 279 -5.26 -21.40 -7.58
N ASN A 280 -4.03 -21.31 -8.08
CA ASN A 280 -2.78 -21.24 -7.31
C ASN A 280 -2.39 -19.81 -6.89
N ILE A 281 -3.15 -18.78 -7.30
CA ILE A 281 -2.80 -17.38 -7.07
C ILE A 281 -3.72 -16.75 -6.00
N SER A 282 -3.12 -16.12 -4.99
CA SER A 282 -3.85 -15.41 -3.92
C SER A 282 -3.51 -13.92 -3.91
N PHE A 283 -4.48 -13.09 -4.29
CA PHE A 283 -4.35 -11.62 -4.25
C PHE A 283 -4.63 -11.04 -2.85
N THR A 284 -3.69 -10.25 -2.35
CA THR A 284 -3.78 -9.44 -1.13
C THR A 284 -4.03 -7.97 -1.48
N LEU A 285 -4.90 -7.30 -0.73
CA LEU A 285 -5.22 -5.89 -0.98
C LEU A 285 -4.06 -4.97 -0.56
N GLY A 286 -3.67 -4.05 -1.44
CA GLY A 286 -2.75 -2.97 -1.16
C GLY A 286 -3.17 -2.18 0.08
N ALA A 287 -2.31 -2.18 1.11
CA ALA A 287 -2.66 -1.58 2.39
C ALA A 287 -2.63 -0.04 2.36
N ALA A 288 -1.83 0.57 1.47
CA ALA A 288 -1.91 2.02 1.24
C ALA A 288 -3.18 2.39 0.48
N HIS A 289 -3.51 1.68 -0.60
CA HIS A 289 -4.75 1.87 -1.34
C HIS A 289 -6.00 1.70 -0.47
N THR A 290 -5.99 0.72 0.44
CA THR A 290 -7.05 0.49 1.44
C THR A 290 -7.16 1.68 2.40
N LEU A 291 -6.04 2.13 3.00
CA LEU A 291 -6.02 3.32 3.86
C LEU A 291 -6.51 4.56 3.11
N TRP A 292 -6.04 4.79 1.88
CA TRP A 292 -6.34 5.99 1.10
C TRP A 292 -7.81 6.10 0.70
N ASN A 293 -8.38 5.02 0.16
CA ASN A 293 -9.78 5.05 -0.29
C ASN A 293 -10.74 5.14 0.90
N ILE A 294 -10.52 4.39 1.97
CA ILE A 294 -11.39 4.44 3.16
C ILE A 294 -11.24 5.79 3.88
N ALA A 295 -10.02 6.33 4.03
CA ALA A 295 -9.81 7.66 4.59
C ALA A 295 -10.42 8.77 3.74
N HIS A 296 -10.35 8.68 2.40
CA HIS A 296 -10.99 9.64 1.50
C HIS A 296 -12.51 9.62 1.63
N THR A 297 -13.12 8.44 1.70
CA THR A 297 -14.57 8.32 1.92
C THR A 297 -14.98 8.82 3.31
N ILE A 298 -14.22 8.51 4.37
CA ILE A 298 -14.47 9.07 5.70
C ILE A 298 -14.36 10.61 5.69
N LEU A 299 -13.35 11.17 5.02
CA LEU A 299 -13.19 12.61 4.88
C LEU A 299 -14.37 13.24 4.13
N THR A 300 -14.79 12.67 2.99
CA THR A 300 -15.89 13.21 2.18
C THR A 300 -17.24 13.07 2.87
N TYR A 301 -17.49 11.97 3.57
CA TYR A 301 -18.67 11.75 4.40
C TYR A 301 -18.84 12.83 5.49
N HIS A 302 -17.74 13.21 6.14
CA HIS A 302 -17.70 14.27 7.16
C HIS A 302 -17.41 15.67 6.58
N PHE A 303 -17.28 15.83 5.27
CA PHE A 303 -16.79 17.09 4.68
C PHE A 303 -17.76 18.24 4.87
N GLY A 304 -19.06 17.97 4.71
CA GLY A 304 -20.14 18.95 4.70
C GLY A 304 -20.22 19.78 3.41
N ASN A 305 -21.31 20.52 3.24
CA ASN A 305 -21.51 21.40 2.09
C ASN A 305 -21.06 22.83 2.46
N SER A 306 -20.16 23.42 1.66
CA SER A 306 -19.67 24.80 1.84
C SER A 306 -20.63 25.87 1.33
N GLY A 307 -21.55 25.53 0.43
CA GLY A 307 -22.61 26.42 -0.05
C GLY A 307 -23.76 26.62 0.95
N LEU A 308 -23.82 25.81 2.01
CA LEU A 308 -24.78 25.96 3.10
C LEU A 308 -24.09 26.58 4.32
N MET A 309 -24.46 27.80 4.68
CA MET A 309 -23.82 28.57 5.76
C MET A 309 -23.88 27.90 7.15
N ASP A 310 -24.72 26.89 7.33
CA ASP A 310 -25.08 26.29 8.61
C ASP A 310 -24.38 24.94 8.92
N VAL A 311 -23.70 24.32 7.95
CA VAL A 311 -23.14 22.97 8.15
C VAL A 311 -21.73 23.01 8.75
N LEU A 312 -21.57 22.45 9.97
CA LEU A 312 -20.30 22.28 10.67
C LEU A 312 -19.41 21.14 10.13
N GLY A 313 -19.28 21.07 8.82
CA GLY A 313 -18.44 20.08 8.13
C GLY A 313 -16.94 20.33 8.28
N VAL A 314 -16.12 19.32 7.99
CA VAL A 314 -14.65 19.40 8.04
C VAL A 314 -14.07 20.57 7.23
N TRP A 315 -14.74 21.02 6.16
CA TRP A 315 -14.31 22.19 5.40
C TRP A 315 -14.05 23.43 6.29
N ARG A 316 -14.94 23.70 7.27
CA ARG A 316 -14.81 24.85 8.19
C ARG A 316 -13.66 24.68 9.19
N TYR A 317 -13.33 23.44 9.53
CA TYR A 317 -12.18 23.11 10.39
C TYR A 317 -10.85 23.32 9.64
N LEU A 318 -10.81 22.96 8.35
CA LEU A 318 -9.67 23.19 7.46
C LEU A 318 -9.43 24.70 7.26
N GLU A 319 -10.46 25.48 6.95
CA GLU A 319 -10.34 26.94 6.78
C GLU A 319 -9.86 27.67 8.04
N ALA A 320 -10.34 27.26 9.22
CA ALA A 320 -9.89 27.81 10.50
C ALA A 320 -8.38 27.58 10.71
N LEU A 321 -7.86 26.42 10.29
CA LEU A 321 -6.43 26.11 10.30
C LEU A 321 -5.64 26.77 9.14
N GLY A 322 -6.32 27.42 8.20
CA GLY A 322 -5.71 28.06 7.01
C GLY A 322 -5.41 27.08 5.87
N ILE A 323 -6.06 25.92 5.85
CA ILE A 323 -5.90 24.88 4.84
C ILE A 323 -7.03 25.03 3.80
N PRO A 324 -6.73 25.23 2.50
CA PRO A 324 -7.77 25.32 1.47
C PRO A 324 -8.53 23.98 1.30
N PRO A 325 -9.84 23.90 1.60
CA PRO A 325 -10.56 22.61 1.66
C PRO A 325 -10.55 21.85 0.34
N GLU A 326 -10.68 22.57 -0.78
CA GLU A 326 -10.64 22.04 -2.15
C GLU A 326 -9.39 21.21 -2.45
N LYS A 327 -8.24 21.58 -1.86
CA LYS A 327 -6.96 20.89 -2.05
C LYS A 327 -6.85 19.59 -1.25
N VAL A 328 -7.73 19.39 -0.27
CA VAL A 328 -7.76 18.20 0.60
C VAL A 328 -8.76 17.17 0.07
N ALA A 329 -9.89 17.62 -0.48
CA ALA A 329 -10.92 16.74 -1.04
C ALA A 329 -10.54 16.08 -2.39
N GLN A 330 -9.59 16.67 -3.14
CA GLN A 330 -9.12 16.13 -4.41
C GLN A 330 -8.31 14.82 -4.23
N LYS A 331 -8.68 13.77 -4.95
CA LYS A 331 -7.91 12.51 -5.09
C LYS A 331 -6.63 12.73 -5.91
N LYS A 332 -5.67 13.49 -5.36
CA LYS A 332 -4.36 13.79 -5.98
C LYS A 332 -3.18 13.61 -5.05
N ASP A 333 -3.36 13.83 -3.74
CA ASP A 333 -2.28 13.73 -2.76
C ASP A 333 -2.81 13.16 -1.45
N PHE A 334 -2.88 11.82 -1.39
CA PHE A 334 -3.34 11.11 -0.20
C PHE A 334 -2.43 11.33 1.02
N THR A 335 -1.13 11.63 0.81
CA THR A 335 -0.21 11.94 1.91
C THR A 335 -0.59 13.25 2.59
N LYS A 336 -0.85 14.32 1.81
CA LYS A 336 -1.38 15.59 2.36
C LYS A 336 -2.77 15.42 2.96
N MET A 337 -3.66 14.65 2.32
CA MET A 337 -4.99 14.36 2.85
C MET A 337 -4.92 13.77 4.26
N LEU A 338 -4.14 12.70 4.46
CA LEU A 338 -3.97 12.06 5.78
C LEU A 338 -3.35 13.01 6.82
N GLN A 339 -2.39 13.85 6.42
CA GLN A 339 -1.81 14.87 7.30
C GLN A 339 -2.84 15.91 7.75
N TYR A 340 -3.68 16.40 6.84
CA TYR A 340 -4.72 17.39 7.17
C TYR A 340 -5.86 16.78 8.01
N MET A 341 -6.21 15.51 7.80
CA MET A 341 -7.11 14.77 8.69
C MET A 341 -6.54 14.67 10.11
N GLU A 342 -5.25 14.34 10.24
CA GLU A 342 -4.55 14.30 11.53
C GLU A 342 -4.51 15.69 12.20
N GLN A 343 -4.22 16.76 11.46
CA GLN A 343 -4.27 18.14 12.00
C GLN A 343 -5.67 18.55 12.49
N VAL A 344 -6.72 18.28 11.71
CA VAL A 344 -8.11 18.60 12.10
C VAL A 344 -8.52 17.80 13.35
N HIS A 345 -8.10 16.53 13.45
CA HIS A 345 -8.34 15.72 14.64
C HIS A 345 -7.56 16.24 15.86
N GLU A 346 -6.25 16.50 15.73
CA GLU A 346 -5.43 17.04 16.83
C GLU A 346 -5.94 18.41 17.32
N ALA A 347 -6.39 19.29 16.43
CA ALA A 347 -6.95 20.59 16.80
C ALA A 347 -8.30 20.45 17.54
N THR A 348 -9.12 19.46 17.14
CA THR A 348 -10.37 19.15 17.83
C THR A 348 -10.10 18.58 19.23
N LEU A 349 -9.20 17.61 19.35
CA LEU A 349 -8.77 17.04 20.62
C LEU A 349 -8.19 18.10 21.57
N TRP A 350 -7.45 19.06 21.03
CA TRP A 350 -6.90 20.18 21.80
C TRP A 350 -8.01 21.06 22.39
N TYR A 351 -9.07 21.33 21.62
CA TYR A 351 -10.24 22.06 22.11
C TYR A 351 -11.03 21.26 23.16
N CYS A 352 -11.22 19.96 22.95
CA CYS A 352 -11.79 19.02 23.93
C CYS A 352 -11.00 18.97 25.25
N LEU A 353 -9.67 19.00 25.19
CA LEU A 353 -8.80 19.03 26.37
C LEU A 353 -8.94 20.35 27.15
N ARG A 354 -9.03 21.49 26.45
CA ARG A 354 -9.29 22.79 27.09
C ARG A 354 -10.66 22.84 27.76
N ASP A 355 -11.66 22.22 27.16
CA ASP A 355 -13.00 22.08 27.73
C ASP A 355 -12.99 21.32 29.07
N VAL A 356 -12.40 20.12 29.13
CA VAL A 356 -12.38 19.33 30.38
C VAL A 356 -11.50 19.94 31.47
N MET A 357 -10.52 20.78 31.10
CA MET A 357 -9.69 21.56 32.01
C MET A 357 -10.34 22.87 32.48
N GLY A 358 -11.47 23.31 31.90
CA GLY A 358 -12.09 24.61 32.21
C GLY A 358 -11.29 25.81 31.68
N HIS A 359 -10.50 25.60 30.63
CA HIS A 359 -9.56 26.57 30.07
C HIS A 359 -10.10 27.22 28.78
N HIS A 360 -11.40 27.45 28.65
CA HIS A 360 -11.95 28.06 27.41
C HIS A 360 -11.51 29.51 27.23
N ASP A 361 -11.55 30.31 28.29
CA ASP A 361 -11.30 31.76 28.20
C ASP A 361 -9.85 32.16 28.52
N THR A 362 -8.96 31.18 28.76
CA THR A 362 -7.54 31.44 29.07
C THR A 362 -6.75 31.75 27.80
N VAL A 363 -5.82 32.70 27.85
CA VAL A 363 -4.98 33.05 26.70
C VAL A 363 -4.12 31.85 26.29
N ILE A 364 -4.09 31.52 24.99
CA ILE A 364 -3.18 30.49 24.46
C ILE A 364 -1.74 31.04 24.48
N GLN A 365 -0.93 30.52 25.40
CA GLN A 365 0.49 30.80 25.55
C GLN A 365 1.34 29.91 24.62
N GLU A 366 2.58 30.34 24.38
CA GLU A 366 3.55 29.57 23.56
C GLU A 366 4.30 28.53 24.40
N GLU A 367 4.62 28.85 25.65
CA GLU A 367 5.14 27.91 26.63
C GLU A 367 4.00 27.03 27.19
N LEU A 368 4.26 25.73 27.29
CA LEU A 368 3.28 24.76 27.80
C LEU A 368 3.48 24.56 29.31
N PRO A 369 2.44 24.71 30.15
CA PRO A 369 2.56 24.50 31.58
C PRO A 369 2.96 23.07 31.93
N ILE A 370 3.75 22.92 32.99
CA ILE A 370 4.04 21.63 33.63
C ILE A 370 2.99 21.41 34.71
N ILE A 371 2.28 20.27 34.67
CA ILE A 371 1.24 19.91 35.65
C ILE A 371 1.52 18.56 36.32
N PRO A 372 1.03 18.32 37.55
CA PRO A 372 1.22 17.04 38.24
C PRO A 372 0.76 15.86 37.37
N THR A 373 1.58 14.82 37.27
CA THR A 373 1.35 13.68 36.36
C THR A 373 0.01 12.98 36.59
N ALA A 374 -0.45 12.88 37.85
CA ALA A 374 -1.79 12.35 38.16
C ALA A 374 -2.92 13.24 37.59
N LYS A 375 -2.81 14.57 37.69
CA LYS A 375 -3.75 15.52 37.07
C LYS A 375 -3.70 15.44 35.54
N TRP A 376 -2.51 15.24 34.98
CA TRP A 376 -2.32 15.06 33.53
C TRP A 376 -3.06 13.80 33.02
N ASN A 377 -2.91 12.66 33.71
CA ASN A 377 -3.64 11.44 33.37
C ASN A 377 -5.14 11.63 33.49
N TYR A 378 -5.61 12.16 34.62
CA TYR A 378 -7.03 12.42 34.87
C TYR A 378 -7.69 13.28 33.79
N MET A 379 -6.97 14.27 33.21
CA MET A 379 -7.51 15.07 32.10
C MET A 379 -7.57 14.29 30.78
N VAL A 380 -6.64 13.36 30.51
CA VAL A 380 -6.72 12.45 29.36
C VAL A 380 -7.90 11.48 29.51
N ASP A 381 -8.07 10.90 30.70
CA ASP A 381 -9.19 10.00 31.02
C ASP A 381 -10.53 10.72 30.90
N LYS A 382 -10.69 11.88 31.58
CA LYS A 382 -11.90 12.71 31.51
C LYS A 382 -12.23 13.18 30.08
N CYS A 383 -11.23 13.41 29.24
CA CYS A 383 -11.42 13.74 27.83
C CYS A 383 -11.93 12.54 27.02
N TYR A 384 -11.43 11.32 27.29
CA TYR A 384 -11.95 10.09 26.71
C TYR A 384 -13.41 9.85 27.15
N ASP A 385 -13.67 9.93 28.46
CA ASP A 385 -14.98 9.66 29.04
C ASP A 385 -16.06 10.62 28.53
N ARG A 386 -15.71 11.89 28.28
CA ARG A 386 -16.64 12.93 27.80
C ARG A 386 -16.90 12.92 26.29
N PHE A 387 -15.99 12.41 25.47
CA PHE A 387 -16.06 12.57 24.00
C PHE A 387 -15.92 11.28 23.17
N PHE A 388 -15.45 10.17 23.74
CA PHE A 388 -15.20 8.92 23.02
C PHE A 388 -15.90 7.68 23.62
N SER A 389 -16.28 7.73 24.90
CA SER A 389 -17.03 6.67 25.57
C SER A 389 -18.33 6.30 24.84
N HIS A 390 -18.89 5.13 25.15
CA HIS A 390 -20.20 4.73 24.63
C HIS A 390 -21.30 5.66 25.19
N GLU A 391 -21.17 6.01 26.46
CA GLU A 391 -22.07 6.86 27.25
C GLU A 391 -22.14 8.27 26.66
N ALA A 392 -20.99 8.88 26.32
CA ALA A 392 -20.94 10.19 25.68
C ALA A 392 -21.65 10.20 24.33
N ARG A 393 -21.40 9.19 23.49
CA ARG A 393 -22.06 9.05 22.18
C ARG A 393 -23.56 8.78 22.32
N ARG A 394 -23.98 8.05 23.37
CA ARG A 394 -25.40 7.80 23.66
C ARG A 394 -26.10 9.06 24.19
N ALA A 395 -25.44 9.85 25.04
CA ALA A 395 -25.94 11.13 25.56
C ALA A 395 -25.98 12.26 24.50
N ALA A 396 -25.14 12.18 23.46
CA ALA A 396 -25.16 13.11 22.33
C ALA A 396 -26.32 12.86 21.34
N ARG A 397 -27.03 11.73 21.43
CA ARG A 397 -28.22 11.44 20.59
C ARG A 397 -29.31 12.48 20.85
N GLY A 398 -29.90 13.01 19.79
CA GLY A 398 -30.85 14.14 19.88
C GLY A 398 -30.18 15.52 19.83
N PHE A 399 -28.85 15.61 19.82
CA PHE A 399 -28.09 16.85 19.60
C PHE A 399 -27.23 16.72 18.34
N PRO A 400 -27.79 16.89 17.12
CA PRO A 400 -27.14 16.51 15.86
C PRO A 400 -25.72 17.08 15.70
N LYS A 401 -25.52 18.34 16.10
CA LYS A 401 -24.22 19.02 16.11
C LYS A 401 -23.15 18.30 16.92
N LEU A 402 -23.48 17.89 18.16
CA LEU A 402 -22.55 17.15 19.02
C LEU A 402 -22.41 15.70 18.54
N SER A 403 -23.50 15.04 18.15
CA SER A 403 -23.52 13.69 17.59
C SER A 403 -22.59 13.55 16.37
N ASN A 404 -22.67 14.49 15.43
CA ASN A 404 -21.82 14.58 14.25
C ASN A 404 -20.34 14.75 14.63
N LEU A 405 -20.05 15.62 15.61
CA LEU A 405 -18.69 15.84 16.09
C LEU A 405 -18.07 14.59 16.74
N LEU A 406 -18.81 13.90 17.61
CA LEU A 406 -18.31 12.69 18.27
C LEU A 406 -18.14 11.54 17.27
N THR A 407 -19.06 11.41 16.30
CA THR A 407 -18.93 10.43 15.21
C THR A 407 -17.70 10.72 14.35
N ARG A 408 -17.46 11.98 13.95
CA ARG A 408 -16.24 12.36 13.23
C ARG A 408 -14.98 12.08 14.04
N LEU A 409 -14.99 12.36 15.35
CA LEU A 409 -13.85 12.07 16.24
C LEU A 409 -13.52 10.58 16.26
N GLN A 410 -14.53 9.71 16.37
CA GLN A 410 -14.40 8.26 16.26
C GLN A 410 -13.81 7.85 14.89
N ASP A 411 -14.43 8.27 13.80
CA ASP A 411 -14.06 7.83 12.46
C ASP A 411 -12.64 8.29 12.07
N PHE A 412 -12.28 9.55 12.36
CA PHE A 412 -10.92 10.08 12.14
C PHE A 412 -9.89 9.37 13.03
N SER A 413 -10.26 8.95 14.25
CA SER A 413 -9.37 8.20 15.14
C SER A 413 -8.94 6.87 14.52
N THR A 414 -9.83 6.18 13.79
CA THR A 414 -9.49 4.93 13.07
C THR A 414 -8.48 5.16 11.93
N VAL A 415 -8.66 6.22 11.14
CA VAL A 415 -7.74 6.60 10.06
C VAL A 415 -6.35 6.95 10.59
N ILE A 416 -6.30 7.67 11.70
CA ILE A 416 -5.06 8.05 12.37
C ILE A 416 -4.38 6.82 12.97
N GLU A 417 -5.13 5.88 13.56
CA GLU A 417 -4.53 4.64 14.05
C GLU A 417 -4.01 3.75 12.92
N ALA A 418 -4.77 3.51 11.84
CA ALA A 418 -4.28 2.73 10.70
C ALA A 418 -2.95 3.28 10.17
N ASN A 419 -2.87 4.59 9.95
CA ASN A 419 -1.65 5.28 9.49
C ASN A 419 -0.50 5.17 10.51
N ARG A 420 -0.78 5.17 11.82
CA ARG A 420 0.24 5.04 12.89
C ARG A 420 0.69 3.59 13.11
N ALA A 421 -0.22 2.62 13.04
CA ALA A 421 0.05 1.18 13.04
C ALA A 421 0.92 0.79 11.85
N MET A 422 0.54 1.22 10.64
CA MET A 422 1.33 1.03 9.42
C MET A 422 2.75 1.58 9.57
N LYS A 423 2.92 2.80 10.10
CA LYS A 423 4.26 3.39 10.34
C LYS A 423 5.06 2.65 11.41
N ARG A 424 4.42 2.15 12.47
CA ARG A 424 5.07 1.36 13.53
C ARG A 424 5.56 0.00 13.00
N GLY A 425 4.88 -0.56 11.99
CA GLY A 425 5.01 -1.96 11.61
C GLY A 425 4.19 -2.89 12.52
N ASP A 426 3.12 -2.38 13.15
CA ASP A 426 2.24 -3.17 14.00
C ASP A 426 1.04 -3.67 13.17
N ILE A 427 1.16 -4.89 12.65
CA ILE A 427 0.11 -5.49 11.81
C ILE A 427 -1.10 -5.89 12.65
N GLY A 428 -0.93 -6.26 13.91
CA GLY A 428 -2.02 -6.62 14.81
C GLY A 428 -2.97 -5.43 15.03
N ARG A 429 -2.42 -4.24 15.31
CA ARG A 429 -3.24 -3.01 15.40
C ARG A 429 -3.90 -2.66 14.06
N LEU A 430 -3.22 -2.87 12.93
CA LEU A 430 -3.80 -2.60 11.61
C LEU A 430 -4.97 -3.54 11.29
N ILE A 431 -4.83 -4.83 11.58
CA ILE A 431 -5.91 -5.83 11.45
C ILE A 431 -7.10 -5.46 12.34
N ASN A 432 -6.88 -4.98 13.57
CA ASN A 432 -7.97 -4.53 14.43
C ASN A 432 -8.70 -3.29 13.89
N VAL A 433 -8.00 -2.34 13.24
CA VAL A 433 -8.67 -1.25 12.51
C VAL A 433 -9.41 -1.77 11.27
N TRP A 434 -8.85 -2.73 10.54
CA TRP A 434 -9.49 -3.34 9.37
C TRP A 434 -10.74 -4.15 9.72
N LYS A 435 -10.82 -4.79 10.89
CA LYS A 435 -12.06 -5.36 11.45
C LYS A 435 -13.13 -4.26 11.62
N MET A 436 -12.77 -3.12 12.25
CA MET A 436 -13.70 -1.98 12.39
C MET A 436 -14.15 -1.43 11.02
N TRP A 437 -13.24 -1.31 10.06
CA TRP A 437 -13.55 -0.87 8.71
C TRP A 437 -14.39 -1.88 7.92
N SER A 438 -14.23 -3.19 8.16
CA SER A 438 -15.09 -4.23 7.59
C SER A 438 -16.57 -4.02 7.96
N ILE A 439 -16.85 -3.36 9.09
CA ILE A 439 -18.20 -2.95 9.50
C ILE A 439 -18.53 -1.53 8.98
N MET A 440 -17.65 -0.54 9.14
CA MET A 440 -17.93 0.85 8.73
C MET A 440 -18.15 1.00 7.22
N THR A 441 -17.41 0.24 6.39
CA THR A 441 -17.54 0.28 4.93
C THR A 441 -18.89 -0.21 4.39
N GLN A 442 -19.71 -0.86 5.23
CA GLN A 442 -21.07 -1.27 4.86
C GLN A 442 -22.03 -0.07 4.79
N SER A 443 -21.77 1.00 5.56
CA SER A 443 -22.60 2.21 5.58
C SER A 443 -21.97 3.41 4.86
N LEU A 444 -20.66 3.39 4.64
CA LEU A 444 -19.94 4.45 3.92
C LEU A 444 -20.25 4.41 2.41
N PRO A 445 -20.67 5.53 1.79
CA PRO A 445 -21.07 5.56 0.39
C PRO A 445 -19.88 5.35 -0.56
N GLY A 446 -20.11 4.66 -1.68
CA GLY A 446 -19.11 4.49 -2.74
C GLY A 446 -17.98 3.49 -2.47
N LEU A 447 -18.06 2.71 -1.37
CA LEU A 447 -17.08 1.66 -1.03
C LEU A 447 -17.60 0.23 -1.29
N THR A 448 -18.49 0.06 -2.28
CA THR A 448 -19.19 -1.20 -2.61
C THR A 448 -18.28 -2.43 -2.78
N HIS A 449 -17.07 -2.25 -3.30
CA HIS A 449 -16.10 -3.34 -3.46
C HIS A 449 -15.25 -3.57 -2.21
N TYR A 450 -14.78 -2.50 -1.54
CA TYR A 450 -14.07 -2.61 -0.26
C TYR A 450 -14.94 -3.23 0.83
N SER A 451 -16.24 -2.97 0.83
CA SER A 451 -17.19 -3.55 1.78
C SER A 451 -17.43 -5.05 1.60
N ALA A 452 -16.93 -5.67 0.52
CA ALA A 452 -16.89 -7.13 0.35
C ALA A 452 -15.46 -7.68 0.47
N TYR A 453 -14.49 -7.05 -0.20
CA TYR A 453 -13.12 -7.55 -0.30
C TYR A 453 -12.29 -7.37 0.98
N LEU A 454 -12.50 -6.30 1.78
CA LEU A 454 -11.80 -6.14 3.05
C LEU A 454 -12.26 -7.16 4.11
N PRO A 455 -13.57 -7.39 4.34
CA PRO A 455 -14.04 -8.49 5.17
C PRO A 455 -13.51 -9.85 4.69
N ARG A 456 -13.51 -10.11 3.37
CA ARG A 456 -12.93 -11.33 2.77
C ARG A 456 -11.47 -11.52 3.15
N LEU A 457 -10.64 -10.48 3.05
CA LEU A 457 -9.24 -10.54 3.43
C LEU A 457 -9.07 -10.81 4.94
N ILE A 458 -9.92 -10.24 5.79
CA ILE A 458 -9.89 -10.51 7.24
C ILE A 458 -10.25 -11.96 7.54
N LEU A 459 -11.30 -12.52 6.94
CA LEU A 459 -11.63 -13.95 7.07
C LEU A 459 -10.49 -14.84 6.55
N LEU A 460 -9.93 -14.50 5.39
CA LEU A 460 -8.82 -15.23 4.79
C LEU A 460 -7.63 -15.32 5.75
N LEU A 461 -7.20 -14.20 6.33
CA LEU A 461 -6.03 -14.12 7.21
C LEU A 461 -6.25 -14.65 8.64
N THR A 462 -7.50 -14.71 9.13
CA THR A 462 -7.79 -14.98 10.55
C THR A 462 -8.67 -16.20 10.83
N LYS A 463 -9.31 -16.78 9.80
CA LYS A 463 -10.25 -17.91 9.93
C LYS A 463 -10.04 -19.02 8.92
N ILE A 464 -9.65 -18.69 7.68
CA ILE A 464 -9.58 -19.66 6.58
C ILE A 464 -8.17 -20.25 6.44
N LEU A 465 -7.14 -19.42 6.24
CA LEU A 465 -5.79 -19.92 5.91
C LEU A 465 -5.11 -20.65 7.08
N PRO A 466 -4.19 -21.60 6.78
CA PRO A 466 -3.31 -22.20 7.78
C PRO A 466 -2.56 -21.12 8.58
N PRO A 467 -2.32 -21.31 9.90
CA PRO A 467 -1.78 -20.26 10.76
C PRO A 467 -0.47 -19.64 10.26
N SER A 468 0.44 -20.47 9.71
CA SER A 468 1.72 -19.97 9.20
C SER A 468 1.58 -19.21 7.88
N LEU A 469 0.70 -19.63 6.98
CA LEU A 469 0.43 -18.91 5.73
C LEU A 469 -0.29 -17.58 5.99
N GLY A 470 -1.27 -17.56 6.91
CA GLY A 470 -1.91 -16.34 7.38
C GLY A 470 -0.94 -15.39 8.10
N LYS A 471 0.09 -15.93 8.78
CA LYS A 471 1.20 -15.14 9.37
C LYS A 471 2.15 -14.61 8.29
N LEU A 472 2.53 -15.41 7.30
CA LEU A 472 3.39 -15.00 6.17
C LEU A 472 2.78 -13.80 5.43
N ILE A 473 1.51 -13.88 5.05
CA ILE A 473 0.84 -12.79 4.34
C ILE A 473 0.79 -11.55 5.25
N ARG A 474 0.30 -11.67 6.50
CA ARG A 474 0.27 -10.55 7.47
C ARG A 474 1.63 -9.86 7.62
N HIS A 475 2.70 -10.62 7.87
CA HIS A 475 4.04 -10.09 8.08
C HIS A 475 4.69 -9.53 6.82
N SER A 476 4.13 -9.82 5.64
CA SER A 476 4.59 -9.24 4.38
C SER A 476 3.93 -7.91 4.03
N ILE A 477 2.70 -7.62 4.51
CA ILE A 477 1.88 -6.46 4.08
C ILE A 477 2.63 -5.12 4.21
N LEU A 478 3.47 -4.99 5.25
CA LEU A 478 4.29 -3.82 5.52
C LEU A 478 5.77 -4.18 5.47
N VAL A 479 6.60 -3.25 4.98
CA VAL A 479 8.05 -3.37 4.90
C VAL A 479 8.73 -2.11 5.43
N SER A 480 9.99 -2.19 5.89
CA SER A 480 10.79 -1.02 6.30
C SER A 480 11.94 -0.74 5.31
N PRO A 481 11.76 0.10 4.29
CA PRO A 481 12.76 0.32 3.23
C PRO A 481 14.11 0.86 3.73
N SER A 482 14.12 1.48 4.92
CA SER A 482 15.32 2.02 5.56
C SER A 482 15.92 1.12 6.65
N GLY A 483 15.31 -0.04 6.95
CA GLY A 483 15.75 -0.93 8.02
C GLY A 483 15.52 -0.39 9.44
N ARG A 484 14.79 0.72 9.59
CA ARG A 484 14.61 1.45 10.86
C ARG A 484 13.26 1.15 11.51
N PRO A 485 13.18 1.05 12.86
CA PRO A 485 11.92 1.07 13.58
C PRO A 485 11.09 2.33 13.29
N ASN A 486 9.76 2.22 13.30
CA ASN A 486 8.82 3.32 13.01
C ASN A 486 8.95 3.94 11.60
N HIS A 487 9.56 3.21 10.65
CA HIS A 487 9.82 3.67 9.29
C HIS A 487 9.24 2.74 8.22
N PHE A 488 8.18 2.03 8.60
CA PHE A 488 7.45 1.12 7.73
C PHE A 488 6.53 1.83 6.75
N VAL A 489 6.30 1.18 5.61
CA VAL A 489 5.32 1.53 4.58
C VAL A 489 4.66 0.24 4.09
N ALA A 490 3.51 0.35 3.42
CA ALA A 490 2.94 -0.79 2.70
C ALA A 490 3.70 -1.08 1.40
N LYS A 491 3.64 -2.33 0.93
CA LYS A 491 4.31 -2.77 -0.30
C LYS A 491 3.87 -1.99 -1.55
N ASP A 492 2.56 -1.75 -1.69
CA ASP A 492 1.97 -0.94 -2.77
C ASP A 492 2.47 0.52 -2.73
N PHE A 493 2.58 1.14 -1.54
CA PHE A 493 3.19 2.47 -1.43
C PHE A 493 4.68 2.52 -1.80
N LEU A 494 5.42 1.43 -1.53
CA LEU A 494 6.80 1.34 -1.95
C LEU A 494 6.90 1.24 -3.48
N LEU A 495 6.02 0.46 -4.12
CA LEU A 495 5.92 0.39 -5.58
C LEU A 495 5.57 1.77 -6.17
N GLU A 496 4.60 2.48 -5.60
CA GLU A 496 4.25 3.85 -6.02
C GLU A 496 5.42 4.84 -5.86
N THR A 497 6.26 4.65 -4.83
CA THR A 497 7.52 5.40 -4.71
C THR A 497 8.48 5.08 -5.86
N HIS A 498 8.56 3.82 -6.30
CA HIS A 498 9.36 3.43 -7.47
C HIS A 498 8.74 3.95 -8.78
N ASN A 499 7.41 3.90 -8.95
CA ASN A 499 6.67 4.49 -10.08
C ASN A 499 7.00 5.98 -10.24
N TYR A 500 7.02 6.74 -9.14
CA TYR A 500 7.44 8.14 -9.15
C TYR A 500 8.87 8.32 -9.68
N TRP A 501 9.85 7.55 -9.19
CA TRP A 501 11.24 7.66 -9.65
C TRP A 501 11.43 7.23 -11.10
N LEU A 502 10.70 6.21 -11.55
CA LEU A 502 10.68 5.79 -12.95
C LEU A 502 10.14 6.93 -13.84
N LYS A 503 8.99 7.52 -13.49
CA LYS A 503 8.40 8.68 -14.18
C LYS A 503 9.32 9.91 -14.12
N TYR A 504 10.07 10.12 -13.04
CA TYR A 504 11.04 11.20 -12.90
C TYR A 504 12.22 11.05 -13.89
N PHE A 505 12.92 9.91 -13.88
CA PHE A 505 14.03 9.66 -14.80
C PHE A 505 13.58 9.58 -16.28
N TYR A 506 12.36 9.09 -16.53
CA TYR A 506 11.71 9.13 -17.85
C TYR A 506 11.57 10.56 -18.38
N THR A 507 10.99 11.45 -17.56
CA THR A 507 10.64 12.82 -17.98
C THR A 507 11.86 13.70 -18.25
N GLN A 508 12.99 13.44 -17.56
CA GLN A 508 14.23 14.19 -17.79
C GLN A 508 14.96 13.78 -19.08
N GLY A 509 14.52 12.74 -19.81
CA GLY A 509 15.25 12.15 -20.94
C GLY A 509 15.58 13.05 -22.14
N GLY A 510 14.93 14.23 -22.26
CA GLY A 510 15.22 15.34 -23.17
C GLY A 510 14.92 15.11 -24.66
N ILE A 511 15.12 13.89 -25.14
CA ILE A 511 14.72 13.39 -26.45
C ILE A 511 13.38 12.67 -26.26
N GLY A 512 12.49 12.73 -27.26
CA GLY A 512 11.13 12.17 -27.20
C GLY A 512 11.07 10.80 -26.54
N THR A 513 10.08 10.62 -25.66
CA THR A 513 9.96 9.45 -24.78
C THR A 513 9.97 8.15 -25.56
N GLN A 514 10.78 7.18 -25.10
CA GLN A 514 10.91 5.85 -25.69
C GLN A 514 10.68 4.80 -24.60
N ILE A 515 9.57 4.07 -24.71
CA ILE A 515 9.15 3.03 -23.76
C ILE A 515 10.20 1.92 -23.69
N ASP A 516 10.70 1.42 -24.83
CA ASP A 516 11.76 0.39 -24.91
C ASP A 516 13.00 0.74 -24.09
N ARG A 517 13.42 2.01 -24.13
CA ARG A 517 14.59 2.52 -23.40
C ARG A 517 14.32 2.47 -21.90
N LEU A 518 13.11 2.81 -21.48
CA LEU A 518 12.69 2.76 -20.08
C LEU A 518 12.60 1.32 -19.57
N GLN A 519 12.00 0.42 -20.35
CA GLN A 519 11.95 -1.01 -20.03
C GLN A 519 13.35 -1.61 -19.92
N ALA A 520 14.17 -1.47 -20.96
CA ALA A 520 15.45 -2.17 -21.08
C ALA A 520 16.61 -1.59 -20.26
N LEU A 521 16.55 -0.31 -19.85
CA LEU A 521 17.65 0.36 -19.13
C LEU A 521 17.27 0.86 -17.74
N PHE A 522 16.03 1.31 -17.53
CA PHE A 522 15.66 2.05 -16.32
C PHE A 522 14.90 1.20 -15.31
N SER A 523 13.86 0.47 -15.73
CA SER A 523 12.90 -0.21 -14.85
C SER A 523 13.59 -1.02 -13.74
N SER A 524 14.24 -2.15 -14.07
CA SER A 524 14.94 -3.00 -13.10
C SER A 524 16.07 -2.28 -12.31
N ASN A 525 16.58 -1.15 -12.82
CA ASN A 525 17.70 -0.40 -12.25
C ASN A 525 17.29 0.78 -11.34
N ILE A 526 15.99 1.08 -11.16
CA ILE A 526 15.53 2.25 -10.39
C ILE A 526 16.11 2.34 -8.96
N PRO A 527 16.21 1.26 -8.16
CA PRO A 527 16.79 1.35 -6.81
C PRO A 527 18.27 1.80 -6.84
N THR A 528 19.04 1.29 -7.80
CA THR A 528 20.45 1.64 -8.00
C THR A 528 20.59 3.08 -8.48
N LEU A 529 19.82 3.46 -9.50
CA LEU A 529 19.82 4.82 -10.07
C LEU A 529 19.41 5.88 -9.06
N ARG A 530 18.40 5.61 -8.23
CA ARG A 530 18.02 6.48 -7.11
C ARG A 530 19.17 6.62 -6.11
N THR A 531 19.83 5.53 -5.74
CA THR A 531 20.96 5.57 -4.81
C THR A 531 22.12 6.42 -5.38
N MET A 532 22.44 6.25 -6.66
CA MET A 532 23.43 7.05 -7.40
C MET A 532 23.02 8.53 -7.58
N PHE A 533 21.72 8.83 -7.57
CA PHE A 533 21.22 10.21 -7.61
C PHE A 533 21.33 10.89 -6.23
N ASP A 534 20.93 10.19 -5.16
CA ASP A 534 21.00 10.71 -3.80
C ASP A 534 22.47 10.96 -3.37
N SER A 535 23.43 10.16 -3.84
CA SER A 535 24.86 10.35 -3.58
C SER A 535 25.45 11.61 -4.22
N LEU A 536 24.95 12.11 -5.36
CA LEU A 536 25.42 13.39 -5.95
C LEU A 536 25.34 14.57 -4.96
N ARG A 537 24.35 14.56 -4.04
CA ARG A 537 24.25 15.57 -2.98
C ARG A 537 25.31 15.39 -1.90
N LEU A 538 25.59 14.15 -1.51
CA LEU A 538 26.64 13.82 -0.54
C LEU A 538 28.03 14.17 -1.08
N ASP A 539 28.31 13.77 -2.33
CA ASP A 539 29.60 13.95 -3.01
C ASP A 539 29.91 15.44 -3.28
N SER A 540 28.88 16.28 -3.40
CA SER A 540 29.03 17.74 -3.49
C SER A 540 29.20 18.43 -2.12
N GLY A 541 29.35 17.67 -1.04
CA GLY A 541 29.53 18.17 0.33
C GLY A 541 28.24 18.70 0.97
N ALA A 542 27.08 18.49 0.35
CA ALA A 542 25.79 18.86 0.92
C ALA A 542 25.24 17.70 1.79
N LYS A 543 24.68 18.03 2.95
CA LYS A 543 23.96 17.02 3.74
C LYS A 543 22.69 16.61 3.00
N HIS A 544 22.52 15.32 2.74
CA HIS A 544 21.24 14.79 2.26
C HIS A 544 20.19 14.87 3.38
N ILE A 545 19.50 16.00 3.47
CA ILE A 545 18.38 16.21 4.39
C ILE A 545 17.10 15.81 3.67
N GLN A 546 16.57 14.63 4.00
CA GLN A 546 15.22 14.25 3.57
C GLN A 546 14.21 15.15 4.30
N GLN A 547 13.60 16.09 3.58
CA GLN A 547 12.66 17.07 4.17
C GLN A 547 11.32 16.41 4.54
N SER A 548 11.26 15.76 5.71
CA SER A 548 10.01 15.33 6.32
C SER A 548 9.37 16.50 7.09
N HIS A 549 8.73 17.43 6.38
CA HIS A 549 7.88 18.44 7.01
C HIS A 549 6.67 17.75 7.65
N LYS A 550 6.72 17.52 8.98
CA LYS A 550 5.54 17.14 9.76
C LYS A 550 4.76 18.42 10.07
N PRO A 551 3.53 18.60 9.56
CA PRO A 551 2.80 19.84 9.75
C PRO A 551 2.20 19.88 11.16
N LEU A 552 2.97 20.44 12.11
CA LEU A 552 2.51 20.67 13.48
C LEU A 552 1.49 21.82 13.53
N LEU A 553 0.56 21.77 14.49
CA LEU A 553 -0.36 22.87 14.74
C LEU A 553 0.40 24.08 15.29
N THR A 554 0.33 25.20 14.59
CA THR A 554 0.95 26.46 15.04
C THR A 554 0.07 27.17 16.06
N LEU A 555 0.68 27.99 16.94
CA LEU A 555 -0.07 28.82 17.89
C LEU A 555 -1.13 29.69 17.21
N ARG A 556 -0.84 30.22 16.01
CA ARG A 556 -1.79 31.00 15.20
C ARG A 556 -2.93 30.14 14.66
N GLY A 557 -2.66 28.91 14.25
CA GLY A 557 -3.66 27.93 13.84
C GLY A 557 -4.61 27.60 15.00
N LEU A 558 -4.07 27.31 16.19
CA LEU A 558 -4.87 27.05 17.40
C LEU A 558 -5.73 28.27 17.81
N LYS A 559 -5.19 29.49 17.74
CA LYS A 559 -5.95 30.74 18.00
C LYS A 559 -7.15 30.89 17.06
N ARG A 560 -6.96 30.69 15.74
CA ARG A 560 -8.06 30.74 14.76
C ARG A 560 -9.05 29.59 14.94
N PHE A 561 -8.55 28.39 15.24
CA PHE A 561 -9.39 27.22 15.51
C PHE A 561 -10.28 27.43 16.73
N GLN A 562 -9.75 27.99 17.83
CA GLN A 562 -10.54 28.34 19.02
C GLN A 562 -11.62 29.37 18.70
N GLN A 563 -11.31 30.43 17.94
CA GLN A 563 -12.30 31.44 17.53
C GLN A 563 -13.44 30.80 16.73
N MET A 564 -13.13 29.90 15.79
CA MET A 564 -14.15 29.14 15.04
C MET A 564 -14.95 28.22 15.99
N ALA A 565 -14.27 27.45 16.84
CA ALA A 565 -14.87 26.49 17.74
C ALA A 565 -15.81 27.13 18.79
N GLN A 566 -15.48 28.33 19.28
CA GLN A 566 -16.28 29.13 20.20
C GLN A 566 -17.47 29.79 19.49
N SER A 567 -17.23 30.51 18.39
CA SER A 567 -18.30 31.20 17.64
C SER A 567 -19.35 30.25 17.07
N ASN A 568 -18.94 29.04 16.68
CA ASN A 568 -19.83 27.97 16.25
C ASN A 568 -20.25 27.05 17.41
N GLY A 569 -19.76 27.27 18.63
CA GLY A 569 -20.05 26.50 19.83
C GLY A 569 -19.94 24.98 19.64
N ILE A 570 -18.87 24.45 19.06
CA ILE A 570 -18.87 23.06 18.53
C ILE A 570 -19.11 21.95 19.56
N LEU A 571 -18.96 22.26 20.86
CA LEU A 571 -19.27 21.35 21.99
C LEU A 571 -20.62 21.66 22.68
N THR A 572 -21.41 22.62 22.18
CA THR A 572 -22.69 23.00 22.80
C THR A 572 -23.81 22.03 22.46
N ILE A 573 -24.59 21.71 23.48
CA ILE A 573 -25.82 20.91 23.41
C ILE A 573 -26.97 21.75 22.82
N ASN A 574 -27.04 23.04 23.18
CA ASN A 574 -28.04 23.97 22.67
C ASN A 574 -27.60 24.59 21.34
N SER A 575 -28.53 24.69 20.39
CA SER A 575 -28.44 25.58 19.23
C SER A 575 -28.83 27.00 19.65
N SER A 576 -28.14 28.00 19.10
CA SER A 576 -28.57 29.40 19.16
C SER A 576 -29.89 29.56 18.41
N SER A 577 -30.88 30.22 19.01
CA SER A 577 -32.23 30.34 18.42
C SER A 577 -32.19 30.97 17.03
N GLY A 578 -32.70 30.25 16.03
CA GLY A 578 -32.77 30.71 14.63
C GLY A 578 -31.67 30.21 13.70
N ALA A 579 -30.64 29.51 14.21
CA ALA A 579 -29.79 28.70 13.34
C ALA A 579 -30.55 27.43 12.91
N PRO A 580 -30.49 27.02 11.62
CA PRO A 580 -31.00 25.71 11.22
C PRO A 580 -30.31 24.56 11.97
N ALA A 581 -30.91 23.37 11.92
CA ALA A 581 -30.31 22.19 12.53
C ALA A 581 -29.38 21.53 11.51
N PRO A 582 -28.11 21.23 11.86
CA PRO A 582 -27.23 20.51 10.95
C PRO A 582 -27.78 19.09 10.73
N VAL A 583 -27.76 18.66 9.47
CA VAL A 583 -28.18 17.30 9.07
C VAL A 583 -27.43 16.26 9.90
N GLU A 584 -28.15 15.33 10.52
CA GLU A 584 -27.55 14.27 11.32
C GLU A 584 -26.73 13.32 10.45
N ILE A 585 -25.47 13.12 10.82
CA ILE A 585 -24.55 12.17 10.21
C ILE A 585 -24.69 10.87 10.99
N LYS A 586 -25.08 9.79 10.30
CA LYS A 586 -25.23 8.48 10.92
C LYS A 586 -23.87 7.96 11.40
N ASN A 587 -23.85 7.32 12.57
CA ASN A 587 -22.63 6.67 13.04
C ASN A 587 -22.30 5.48 12.14
N THR A 588 -21.16 5.55 11.45
CA THR A 588 -20.79 4.61 10.37
C THR A 588 -20.63 3.18 10.87
N TYR A 589 -20.08 3.00 12.07
CA TYR A 589 -19.95 1.69 12.71
C TYR A 589 -21.32 1.11 13.10
N ILE A 590 -22.16 1.86 13.80
CA ILE A 590 -23.50 1.39 14.22
C ILE A 590 -24.40 1.12 13.01
N GLN A 591 -24.44 2.02 12.01
CA GLN A 591 -25.22 1.81 10.80
C GLN A 591 -24.69 0.64 9.96
N GLY A 592 -23.37 0.39 10.00
CA GLY A 592 -22.77 -0.79 9.38
C GLY A 592 -23.23 -2.09 10.03
N LEU A 593 -23.29 -2.16 11.37
CA LEU A 593 -23.86 -3.30 12.09
C LEU A 593 -25.33 -3.53 11.76
N ILE A 594 -26.13 -2.46 11.70
CA ILE A 594 -27.56 -2.56 11.33
C ILE A 594 -27.71 -3.15 9.93
N LEU A 595 -26.95 -2.67 8.94
CA LEU A 595 -27.02 -3.17 7.56
C LEU A 595 -26.57 -4.64 7.44
N LEU A 596 -25.57 -5.08 8.24
CA LEU A 596 -25.18 -6.49 8.29
C LEU A 596 -26.26 -7.36 8.94
N GLN A 597 -26.87 -6.89 10.04
CA GLN A 597 -27.96 -7.60 10.72
C GLN A 597 -29.22 -7.70 9.84
N GLU A 598 -29.52 -6.66 9.07
CA GLU A 598 -30.58 -6.67 8.05
C GLU A 598 -30.25 -7.66 6.92
N GLU A 599 -29.02 -7.69 6.42
CA GLU A 599 -28.60 -8.62 5.35
C GLU A 599 -28.69 -10.09 5.80
N ILE A 600 -28.20 -10.41 7.01
CA ILE A 600 -28.27 -11.76 7.58
C ILE A 600 -29.72 -12.18 7.85
N SER A 601 -30.56 -11.28 8.38
CA SER A 601 -31.94 -11.63 8.71
C SER A 601 -32.88 -11.77 7.50
N THR A 602 -32.45 -11.38 6.29
CA THR A 602 -33.29 -11.36 5.08
C THR A 602 -32.83 -12.28 3.95
N LYS A 603 -31.61 -12.85 3.99
CA LYS A 603 -31.06 -13.69 2.90
C LYS A 603 -30.57 -15.04 3.40
N ALA A 604 -30.98 -16.12 2.73
CA ALA A 604 -30.55 -17.49 3.05
C ALA A 604 -29.05 -17.77 2.82
N ASN A 605 -28.34 -16.94 2.04
CA ASN A 605 -26.89 -17.01 1.86
C ASN A 605 -26.23 -15.83 2.62
N GLU A 606 -26.23 -15.93 3.95
CA GLU A 606 -26.21 -14.82 4.92
C GLU A 606 -25.15 -13.72 4.67
N LEU A 607 -23.91 -14.08 4.27
CA LEU A 607 -22.84 -13.12 3.93
C LEU A 607 -21.96 -13.56 2.75
N GLY A 608 -22.51 -14.27 1.75
CA GLY A 608 -21.72 -14.90 0.67
C GLY A 608 -20.78 -13.97 -0.14
N ARG A 609 -21.03 -12.65 -0.15
CA ARG A 609 -20.10 -11.66 -0.74
C ARG A 609 -18.74 -11.56 -0.03
N PHE A 610 -18.63 -12.02 1.22
CA PHE A 610 -17.37 -12.06 1.98
C PHE A 610 -16.50 -13.29 1.67
N THR A 611 -17.01 -14.26 0.91
CA THR A 611 -16.25 -15.42 0.40
C THR A 611 -16.20 -15.46 -1.13
N MET A 612 -16.90 -14.54 -1.81
CA MET A 612 -16.97 -14.43 -3.27
C MET A 612 -15.58 -14.39 -3.93
N HIS A 613 -15.45 -15.17 -5.01
CA HIS A 613 -14.24 -15.40 -5.80
C HIS A 613 -13.05 -16.08 -5.06
N LEU A 614 -13.24 -16.60 -3.85
CA LEU A 614 -12.31 -17.59 -3.31
C LEU A 614 -12.47 -18.90 -4.11
N PRO A 615 -11.39 -19.58 -4.52
CA PRO A 615 -11.50 -20.79 -5.32
C PRO A 615 -11.73 -22.00 -4.41
N PHE A 616 -13.00 -22.37 -4.22
CA PHE A 616 -13.44 -23.47 -3.34
C PHE A 616 -14.20 -24.59 -4.07
N ASP A 617 -14.13 -24.66 -5.39
CA ASP A 617 -14.77 -25.73 -6.17
C ASP A 617 -14.22 -27.13 -5.82
N GLU A 618 -15.12 -28.11 -5.87
CA GLU A 618 -14.96 -29.46 -5.28
C GLU A 618 -13.87 -30.34 -5.94
N GLN A 619 -13.26 -29.89 -7.04
CA GLN A 619 -12.33 -30.69 -7.86
C GLN A 619 -10.92 -30.87 -7.29
N CYS A 620 -10.60 -30.30 -6.12
CA CYS A 620 -9.33 -30.53 -5.43
C CYS A 620 -9.26 -31.90 -4.71
N GLU A 621 -9.89 -32.96 -5.25
CA GLU A 621 -9.54 -34.32 -4.84
C GLU A 621 -8.12 -34.62 -5.30
N SER A 622 -7.27 -35.05 -4.36
CA SER A 622 -5.93 -35.52 -4.66
C SER A 622 -6.02 -36.86 -5.36
N TYR A 623 -5.82 -36.89 -6.68
CA TYR A 623 -5.75 -38.16 -7.41
C TYR A 623 -4.49 -38.95 -7.00
N PRO A 624 -4.60 -40.27 -6.82
CA PRO A 624 -3.49 -41.11 -6.38
C PRO A 624 -2.43 -41.19 -7.48
N SER A 625 -1.18 -41.41 -7.07
CA SER A 625 -0.08 -41.76 -7.97
C SER A 625 -0.43 -42.98 -8.83
N ASP A 626 -0.26 -42.88 -10.15
CA ASP A 626 -0.60 -43.95 -11.09
C ASP A 626 0.09 -45.28 -10.74
N PRO A 627 -0.65 -46.40 -10.65
CA PRO A 627 -0.10 -47.72 -10.41
C PRO A 627 0.35 -48.42 -11.71
N GLU A 628 0.92 -47.69 -12.68
CA GLU A 628 1.46 -48.28 -13.92
C GLU A 628 2.97 -48.61 -13.87
N ASP A 629 3.62 -48.42 -12.71
CA ASP A 629 4.96 -49.00 -12.43
C ASP A 629 4.84 -50.39 -11.76
N GLN A 630 4.11 -51.31 -12.41
CA GLN A 630 4.17 -52.75 -12.11
C GLN A 630 4.50 -53.54 -13.37
N ALA A 631 5.75 -54.00 -13.45
CA ALA A 631 6.30 -54.73 -14.58
C ALA A 631 5.73 -56.17 -14.67
N GLU A 632 5.32 -56.58 -15.87
CA GLU A 632 5.08 -57.99 -16.22
C GLU A 632 5.65 -58.35 -17.62
N PRO A 633 5.88 -59.65 -17.93
CA PRO A 633 7.12 -60.06 -18.61
C PRO A 633 7.01 -60.42 -20.10
N LYS A 634 8.18 -60.69 -20.70
CA LYS A 634 8.43 -61.06 -22.11
C LYS A 634 7.60 -62.26 -22.61
N GLY A 635 7.08 -62.14 -23.83
CA GLY A 635 6.56 -63.24 -24.66
C GLY A 635 6.64 -62.90 -26.17
N GLU A 636 7.01 -63.87 -27.00
CA GLU A 636 7.41 -63.68 -28.42
C GLU A 636 6.28 -63.98 -29.46
N PRO A 637 6.49 -63.80 -30.79
CA PRO A 637 5.47 -63.23 -31.69
C PRO A 637 4.79 -64.23 -32.64
N ASN A 638 3.74 -63.81 -33.38
CA ASN A 638 3.61 -64.12 -34.81
C ASN A 638 2.45 -63.44 -35.61
N LYS A 639 2.68 -63.32 -36.93
CA LYS A 639 1.74 -63.24 -38.08
C LYS A 639 0.96 -61.95 -38.41
N SER A 640 1.48 -61.27 -39.43
CA SER A 640 0.78 -60.56 -40.53
C SER A 640 -0.12 -61.52 -41.36
N PRO A 641 -1.03 -61.08 -42.28
CA PRO A 641 -1.03 -59.88 -43.16
C PRO A 641 -2.40 -59.13 -43.19
N SER A 642 -2.84 -58.28 -44.17
CA SER A 642 -2.34 -57.91 -45.52
C SER A 642 -2.80 -56.53 -46.03
N ILE A 643 -1.86 -55.80 -46.66
CA ILE A 643 -1.97 -54.93 -47.87
C ILE A 643 -3.37 -54.43 -48.31
N ARG A 644 -3.56 -53.10 -48.37
CA ARG A 644 -3.98 -52.42 -49.62
C ARG A 644 -3.57 -50.95 -49.68
N SER A 645 -3.23 -50.50 -50.89
CA SER A 645 -2.61 -49.22 -51.24
C SER A 645 -3.60 -48.21 -51.82
N GLY A 646 -3.36 -46.91 -51.62
CA GLY A 646 -4.07 -45.82 -52.30
C GLY A 646 -3.46 -44.44 -52.03
N SER A 647 -2.71 -43.92 -52.99
CA SER A 647 -2.14 -42.55 -53.01
C SER A 647 -2.74 -41.78 -54.21
N PRO A 648 -2.36 -40.53 -54.50
CA PRO A 648 -2.58 -39.31 -53.69
C PRO A 648 -3.24 -38.18 -54.54
N SER A 649 -3.60 -37.04 -53.95
CA SER A 649 -3.87 -35.81 -54.73
C SER A 649 -3.63 -34.52 -53.93
N GLN A 650 -2.85 -33.60 -54.52
CA GLN A 650 -2.61 -32.23 -54.05
C GLN A 650 -3.81 -31.32 -54.43
N TYR A 651 -3.96 -30.15 -53.79
CA TYR A 651 -3.81 -28.82 -54.45
C TYR A 651 -4.09 -27.63 -53.50
N SER A 652 -3.28 -26.56 -53.66
CA SER A 652 -3.49 -25.10 -53.42
C SER A 652 -4.23 -24.61 -52.15
N MET A 653 -3.69 -23.69 -51.33
CA MET A 653 -3.43 -22.25 -51.61
C MET A 653 -4.63 -21.51 -52.21
N ASP A 654 -5.18 -20.56 -51.47
CA ASP A 654 -5.30 -19.16 -51.89
C ASP A 654 -5.60 -18.26 -50.67
N GLU A 655 -5.39 -16.96 -50.84
CA GLU A 655 -5.40 -15.91 -49.81
C GLU A 655 -6.80 -15.27 -49.61
N ASP A 656 -7.08 -14.82 -48.38
CA ASP A 656 -7.62 -13.47 -48.05
C ASP A 656 -7.57 -13.23 -46.53
#